data_AF-C0W3K5-F1
#
_entry.id   AF-C0W3K5-F1
#
_cell.length_a   1.000
_cell.length_b   1.000
_cell.length_c   1.000
_cell.angle_alpha   90.00
_cell.angle_beta   90.00
_cell.angle_gamma   90.00
#
_symmetry.space_group_name_H-M   'P 1'
#
loop_
_entity.id
_entity.type
_entity.pdbx_description
1 polymer ?
#
loop_
_entity_poly.entity_id
_entity_poly.type
_entity_poly.pdbx_seq_one_letter_code
_entity_poly.pdbx_strand_id
1 'polypeptide(L)'
;DDAAADEAAATGALVAAVDAELGSGWMASVMPAFDARRAVLIDDWWASAREDLARLGSGESDLDQARHALAPERFAGLGTPVAQQAAWWRDQARAAGQNERAELLASIAQAAASAPEVGSAPGYAREVAVVTGVAPGSIAASVVAELLAGGACVIATSSRLSHERLAFARELYRTHAVAGTRLWMVPANLASYRDVDALAHWIGHDQVVTSGGTSTVAKEALVPTLLFPFAAPRVSGTLADAGPAAESQTRVLLWSLERQIATLSAIGTHTHVDSRLHVVLPGSPNRGTFGGDGAYGEVKSALDAVVNRWRAESAWSQRVTLAHPRIGWVRGTGLMGGNDPLVAAVEAAGVRTWSTREIAHELVGLCAPEVREQARRAPVEADLTGGLGDGVDLVALREQAGALAGQTSPAATVTATVPALPTPAVPSQPTAPQWGEVRTSLEDMVVIVSTGEVSTWGSGRTRREAELGMRGEDDVELTAAGVLELAWGMGLLTYQESPKPGWYDMDGELVPEEEVYARYRDEVVARCGIREFVDDGVIAPDAEIDATVYLDRDITLTVADEATARSVAAADPAHTRVAPQEGTGEWTVTCLAGCLARVPRRATLSRTVGGQMPEGFDPARWGIPATMVEAMDPIAAWNLVTAVDAFLSAGFSPAELLQAVHPSDVASTQGTGFGGMESMRKMFVGRLLDEDRPSDILQEALPNVVAAHVMQSYVGGYGSMVQPVSACATAAVSIEEAWDKIALGKAEVVVAGAIDDISVESVVGFGNMNATAEAAAMYAQGIAARHFSRANDRRRGGFVEAEGGGTVILARATVAARLGLPVAGVLGFVSSYADGAHTSIPAPGLGALGAGRGGQNSRLARALADLGVQADDIAVVSKHDTSTKANDPNESELHTRLARALERTPGNPLVAVSQKSVTGHAKGGAALFQVAGLAEILATGIAPGNASLDVVDPVMEPDAFWVWPRRPIRISGRGGVVRAGLVTSLGFGHVSGLIALVHPGAFEAALRSREGEAGVQAWLERANARLAAGARRRMAGMIGRAPLFEELRARRLGQAEAGRDPHEVEAAMLLDPQARLGADGVYHVGRNRL
;
A
#
# COMPACT_ATOMS: atom_id res chain seq x y z
N ASP A 1 -34.36 -35.70 7.91
CA ASP A 1 -34.40 -34.98 9.21
C ASP A 1 -33.92 -35.85 10.37
N ASP A 2 -34.51 -37.02 10.64
CA ASP A 2 -34.08 -37.89 11.76
C ASP A 2 -32.62 -38.39 11.66
N ALA A 3 -32.15 -38.77 10.47
CA ALA A 3 -30.76 -39.23 10.30
C ALA A 3 -29.71 -38.13 10.54
N ALA A 4 -30.05 -36.87 10.21
CA ALA A 4 -29.17 -35.72 10.48
C ALA A 4 -29.16 -35.34 11.96
N ALA A 5 -30.29 -35.54 12.66
CA ALA A 5 -30.39 -35.34 14.10
C ALA A 5 -29.60 -36.41 14.88
N ASP A 6 -29.66 -37.67 14.46
CA ASP A 6 -28.86 -38.77 15.04
C ASP A 6 -27.36 -38.56 14.83
N GLU A 7 -26.95 -38.10 13.64
CA GLU A 7 -25.55 -37.78 13.34
C GLU A 7 -25.03 -36.59 14.17
N ALA A 8 -25.85 -35.56 14.35
CA ALA A 8 -25.52 -34.43 15.21
C ALA A 8 -25.40 -34.84 16.69
N ALA A 9 -26.29 -35.70 17.19
CA ALA A 9 -26.24 -36.23 18.56
C ALA A 9 -25.00 -37.11 18.78
N ALA A 10 -24.68 -37.99 17.83
CA ALA A 10 -23.48 -38.82 17.87
C ALA A 10 -22.20 -37.98 17.82
N THR A 11 -22.17 -36.94 16.98
CA THR A 11 -21.05 -35.99 16.91
C THR A 11 -20.88 -35.23 18.23
N GLY A 12 -21.98 -34.75 18.82
CA GLY A 12 -21.96 -34.08 20.12
C GLY A 12 -21.43 -34.98 21.25
N ALA A 13 -21.84 -36.25 21.27
CA ALA A 13 -21.35 -37.22 22.24
C ALA A 13 -19.85 -37.51 22.07
N LEU A 14 -19.36 -37.58 20.83
CA LEU A 14 -17.94 -37.76 20.54
C LEU A 14 -17.10 -36.57 21.02
N VAL A 15 -17.56 -35.34 20.74
CA VAL A 15 -16.87 -34.12 21.20
C VAL A 15 -16.84 -34.07 22.73
N ALA A 16 -17.95 -34.38 23.40
CA ALA A 16 -18.00 -34.42 24.86
C ALA A 16 -17.04 -35.47 25.47
N ALA A 17 -16.90 -36.64 24.82
CA ALA A 17 -15.95 -37.66 25.26
C ALA A 17 -14.49 -37.20 25.08
N VAL A 18 -14.18 -36.53 23.97
CA VAL A 18 -12.84 -35.94 23.74
C VAL A 18 -12.55 -34.85 24.77
N ASP A 19 -13.51 -33.97 25.05
CA ASP A 19 -13.35 -32.90 26.04
C ASP A 19 -13.16 -33.42 27.47
N ALA A 20 -13.83 -34.54 27.81
CA ALA A 20 -13.69 -35.17 29.12
C ALA A 20 -12.30 -35.79 29.34
N GLU A 21 -11.69 -36.37 28.30
CA GLU A 21 -10.38 -37.03 28.39
C GLU A 21 -9.21 -36.07 28.17
N LEU A 22 -9.31 -35.22 27.14
CA LEU A 22 -8.19 -34.40 26.66
C LEU A 22 -8.37 -32.90 26.97
N GLY A 23 -9.48 -32.52 27.58
CA GLY A 23 -9.85 -31.14 27.91
C GLY A 23 -10.51 -30.39 26.74
N SER A 24 -11.41 -29.46 27.09
CA SER A 24 -12.21 -28.68 26.13
C SER A 24 -11.43 -27.79 25.15
N GLY A 25 -10.13 -27.58 25.41
CA GLY A 25 -9.23 -26.84 24.52
C GLY A 25 -8.43 -27.71 23.55
N TRP A 26 -8.54 -29.05 23.63
CA TRP A 26 -7.67 -29.97 22.90
C TRP A 26 -7.76 -29.78 21.39
N MET A 27 -8.98 -29.84 20.83
CA MET A 27 -9.20 -29.75 19.38
C MET A 27 -8.61 -28.47 18.79
N ALA A 28 -8.80 -27.33 19.47
CA ALA A 28 -8.20 -26.06 19.06
C ALA A 28 -6.68 -26.08 19.14
N SER A 29 -6.11 -26.70 20.18
CA SER A 29 -4.65 -26.77 20.39
C SER A 29 -3.92 -27.59 19.32
N VAL A 30 -4.55 -28.64 18.77
CA VAL A 30 -3.94 -29.52 17.74
C VAL A 30 -4.36 -29.16 16.31
N MET A 31 -5.13 -28.06 16.14
CA MET A 31 -5.60 -27.61 14.84
C MET A 31 -4.41 -27.23 13.94
N PRO A 32 -4.29 -27.84 12.75
CA PRO A 32 -3.25 -27.53 11.77
C PRO A 32 -3.25 -26.04 11.40
N ALA A 33 -2.08 -25.44 11.30
CA ALA A 33 -1.87 -24.05 10.88
C ALA A 33 -0.95 -23.93 9.65
N PHE A 34 -0.23 -25.00 9.29
CA PHE A 34 0.69 -25.00 8.16
C PHE A 34 -0.05 -24.96 6.81
N ASP A 35 0.34 -24.00 5.97
CA ASP A 35 -0.04 -23.92 4.56
C ASP A 35 1.18 -23.46 3.76
N ALA A 36 1.60 -24.25 2.77
CA ALA A 36 2.76 -23.95 1.92
C ALA A 36 2.60 -22.63 1.15
N ARG A 37 1.37 -22.18 0.87
CA ARG A 37 1.09 -20.91 0.18
C ARG A 37 1.35 -19.69 1.06
N ARG A 38 1.40 -19.87 2.39
CA ARG A 38 1.67 -18.82 3.38
C ARG A 38 3.14 -18.72 3.75
N ALA A 39 4.01 -19.58 3.23
CA ALA A 39 5.44 -19.47 3.43
C ALA A 39 5.99 -18.23 2.70
N VAL A 40 6.82 -17.44 3.38
CA VAL A 40 7.40 -16.21 2.82
C VAL A 40 8.92 -16.31 2.81
N LEU A 41 9.52 -16.22 1.63
CA LEU A 41 10.96 -16.11 1.45
C LEU A 41 11.38 -14.64 1.43
N ILE A 42 12.26 -14.27 2.37
CA ILE A 42 12.93 -12.99 2.48
C ILE A 42 14.41 -13.21 2.13
N ASP A 43 14.86 -12.61 1.02
CA ASP A 43 16.20 -12.79 0.45
C ASP A 43 16.69 -11.53 -0.31
N ASP A 44 15.99 -10.41 -0.19
CA ASP A 44 16.21 -9.18 -0.95
C ASP A 44 17.16 -8.20 -0.26
N TRP A 45 18.24 -8.72 0.35
CA TRP A 45 19.23 -7.90 1.08
C TRP A 45 19.82 -6.81 0.19
N TRP A 46 20.03 -7.10 -1.10
CA TRP A 46 20.47 -6.12 -2.10
C TRP A 46 19.56 -4.90 -2.20
N ALA A 47 18.24 -5.04 -1.97
CA ALA A 47 17.28 -3.94 -2.02
C ALA A 47 17.21 -3.19 -0.69
N SER A 48 17.17 -3.92 0.44
CA SER A 48 17.20 -3.32 1.78
C SER A 48 18.48 -2.53 2.03
N ALA A 49 19.63 -3.04 1.56
CA ALA A 49 20.92 -2.35 1.63
C ALA A 49 20.90 -1.00 0.90
N ARG A 50 20.27 -0.92 -0.29
CA ARG A 50 20.10 0.35 -1.03
C ARG A 50 19.21 1.33 -0.27
N GLU A 51 18.14 0.83 0.36
CA GLU A 51 17.28 1.63 1.23
C GLU A 51 18.03 2.17 2.46
N ASP A 52 18.85 1.33 3.12
CA ASP A 52 19.68 1.73 4.25
C ASP A 52 20.72 2.78 3.87
N LEU A 53 21.39 2.61 2.72
CA LEU A 53 22.32 3.61 2.18
C LEU A 53 21.64 4.94 1.90
N ALA A 54 20.42 4.92 1.35
CA ALA A 54 19.65 6.12 1.08
C ALA A 54 19.28 6.87 2.37
N ARG A 55 18.88 6.15 3.44
CA ARG A 55 18.55 6.75 4.74
C ARG A 55 19.77 7.30 5.48
N LEU A 56 20.90 6.59 5.40
CA LEU A 56 22.17 7.08 5.93
C LEU A 56 22.61 8.33 5.16
N GLY A 57 22.60 8.27 3.84
CA GLY A 57 23.04 9.34 2.95
C GLY A 57 22.18 10.61 3.03
N SER A 58 20.86 10.47 3.18
CA SER A 58 19.95 11.61 3.37
C SER A 58 20.01 12.22 4.77
N GLY A 59 20.74 11.60 5.69
CA GLY A 59 20.86 12.03 7.08
C GLY A 59 19.62 11.79 7.93
N GLU A 60 18.73 10.89 7.50
CA GLU A 60 17.62 10.42 8.32
C GLU A 60 18.09 9.48 9.45
N SER A 61 19.13 8.68 9.19
CA SER A 61 19.73 7.81 10.19
C SER A 61 20.71 8.55 11.09
N ASP A 62 20.55 8.35 12.40
CA ASP A 62 21.54 8.72 13.40
C ASP A 62 22.87 7.99 13.13
N LEU A 63 23.99 8.70 13.24
CA LEU A 63 25.29 8.17 12.83
C LEU A 63 25.79 7.08 13.78
N ASP A 64 25.58 7.23 15.09
CA ASP A 64 26.03 6.26 16.08
C ASP A 64 25.25 4.95 15.96
N GLN A 65 23.93 5.06 15.77
CA GLN A 65 23.09 3.89 15.45
C GLN A 65 23.51 3.24 14.12
N ALA A 66 23.79 4.04 13.09
CA ALA A 66 24.18 3.54 11.78
C ALA A 66 25.53 2.81 11.79
N ARG A 67 26.52 3.25 12.60
CA ARG A 67 27.81 2.56 12.73
C ARG A 67 27.65 1.12 13.21
N HIS A 68 26.68 0.87 14.09
CA HIS A 68 26.40 -0.48 14.58
C HIS A 68 25.55 -1.28 13.59
N ALA A 69 24.48 -0.67 13.06
CA ALA A 69 23.54 -1.35 12.19
C ALA A 69 24.11 -1.65 10.79
N LEU A 70 24.97 -0.77 10.26
CA LEU A 70 25.49 -0.81 8.88
C LEU A 70 26.98 -1.14 8.84
N ALA A 71 27.39 -2.14 9.62
CA ALA A 71 28.76 -2.66 9.62
C ALA A 71 29.22 -3.01 8.18
N PRO A 72 30.33 -2.44 7.67
CA PRO A 72 30.74 -2.59 6.27
C PRO A 72 30.87 -4.03 5.79
N GLU A 73 31.27 -4.95 6.67
CA GLU A 73 31.49 -6.37 6.37
C GLU A 73 30.20 -7.04 5.85
N ARG A 74 29.03 -6.57 6.31
CA ARG A 74 27.72 -7.11 5.89
C ARG A 74 27.36 -6.80 4.44
N PHE A 75 28.00 -5.77 3.86
CA PHE A 75 27.78 -5.36 2.48
C PHE A 75 28.66 -6.13 1.51
N ALA A 76 29.61 -6.94 1.99
CA ALA A 76 30.49 -7.73 1.14
C ALA A 76 29.71 -8.61 0.15
N GLY A 77 30.11 -8.58 -1.12
CA GLY A 77 29.50 -9.40 -2.17
C GLY A 77 28.11 -8.94 -2.66
N LEU A 78 27.60 -7.77 -2.25
CA LEU A 78 26.35 -7.21 -2.77
C LEU A 78 26.46 -6.61 -4.19
N GLY A 79 27.67 -6.52 -4.72
CA GLY A 79 27.93 -6.19 -6.11
C GLY A 79 27.92 -4.70 -6.45
N THR A 80 28.06 -4.44 -7.75
CA THR A 80 28.34 -3.10 -8.29
C THR A 80 27.27 -2.06 -7.97
N PRO A 81 25.95 -2.33 -8.07
CA PRO A 81 24.93 -1.31 -7.79
C PRO A 81 25.01 -0.74 -6.38
N VAL A 82 25.18 -1.59 -5.37
CA VAL A 82 25.27 -1.16 -3.96
C VAL A 82 26.56 -0.38 -3.73
N ALA A 83 27.69 -0.85 -4.27
CA ALA A 83 28.97 -0.15 -4.19
C ALA A 83 28.91 1.25 -4.81
N GLN A 84 28.27 1.38 -5.98
CA GLN A 84 28.10 2.66 -6.66
C GLN A 84 27.20 3.61 -5.86
N GLN A 85 26.08 3.14 -5.31
CA GLN A 85 25.21 3.97 -4.48
C GLN A 85 25.91 4.47 -3.21
N ALA A 86 26.67 3.59 -2.53
CA ALA A 86 27.46 3.98 -1.36
C ALA A 86 28.54 5.02 -1.73
N ALA A 87 29.22 4.85 -2.86
CA ALA A 87 30.21 5.81 -3.35
C ALA A 87 29.58 7.17 -3.72
N TRP A 88 28.41 7.16 -4.34
CA TRP A 88 27.67 8.39 -4.65
C TRP A 88 27.29 9.15 -3.38
N TRP A 89 26.69 8.47 -2.39
CA TRP A 89 26.33 9.08 -1.11
C TRP A 89 27.56 9.57 -0.32
N ARG A 90 28.69 8.87 -0.40
CA ARG A 90 29.96 9.33 0.17
C ARG A 90 30.33 10.70 -0.40
N ASP A 91 30.23 10.87 -1.71
CA ASP A 91 30.61 12.11 -2.38
C ASP A 91 29.65 13.26 -2.00
N GLN A 92 28.35 12.97 -1.86
CA GLN A 92 27.38 13.94 -1.32
C GLN A 92 27.68 14.31 0.13
N ALA A 93 28.00 13.34 0.99
CA ALA A 93 28.35 13.59 2.38
C ALA A 93 29.63 14.44 2.51
N ARG A 94 30.63 14.22 1.64
CA ARG A 94 31.84 15.06 1.57
C ARG A 94 31.51 16.48 1.15
N ALA A 95 30.68 16.65 0.12
CA ALA A 95 30.24 17.97 -0.33
C ALA A 95 29.48 18.74 0.77
N ALA A 96 28.73 18.02 1.62
CA ALA A 96 28.03 18.56 2.79
C ALA A 96 28.90 18.71 4.06
N GLY A 97 30.21 18.40 4.00
CA GLY A 97 31.12 18.49 5.15
C GLY A 97 30.93 17.41 6.22
N GLN A 98 30.21 16.32 5.91
CA GLN A 98 29.89 15.20 6.82
C GLN A 98 30.96 14.10 6.73
N ASN A 99 32.18 14.38 7.18
CA ASN A 99 33.35 13.51 6.99
C ASN A 99 33.16 12.10 7.56
N GLU A 100 32.67 11.98 8.78
CA GLU A 100 32.48 10.66 9.43
C GLU A 100 31.48 9.77 8.69
N ARG A 101 30.38 10.37 8.21
CA ARG A 101 29.39 9.67 7.38
C ARG A 101 30.00 9.25 6.06
N ALA A 102 30.79 10.11 5.43
CA ALA A 102 31.50 9.79 4.20
C ALA A 102 32.51 8.63 4.38
N GLU A 103 33.21 8.56 5.51
CA GLU A 103 34.13 7.46 5.83
C GLU A 103 33.40 6.11 5.96
N LEU A 104 32.26 6.09 6.65
CA LEU A 104 31.42 4.90 6.75
C LEU A 104 30.93 4.45 5.37
N LEU A 105 30.40 5.38 4.56
CA LEU A 105 29.94 5.10 3.21
C LEU A 105 31.07 4.64 2.27
N ALA A 106 32.28 5.19 2.42
CA ALA A 106 33.44 4.74 1.67
C ALA A 106 33.83 3.30 2.02
N SER A 107 33.78 2.95 3.31
CA SER A 107 34.06 1.59 3.80
C SER A 107 33.02 0.59 3.27
N ILE A 108 31.74 0.98 3.30
CA ILE A 108 30.64 0.17 2.73
C ILE A 108 30.83 0.00 1.22
N ALA A 109 31.17 1.06 0.47
CA ALA A 109 31.39 0.99 -0.97
C ALA A 109 32.52 0.02 -1.33
N GLN A 110 33.62 0.05 -0.57
CA GLN A 110 34.74 -0.86 -0.74
C GLN A 110 34.36 -2.31 -0.44
N ALA A 111 33.64 -2.54 0.66
CA ALA A 111 33.15 -3.87 1.01
C ALA A 111 32.19 -4.43 -0.05
N ALA A 112 31.20 -3.64 -0.50
CA ALA A 112 30.25 -4.05 -1.53
C ALA A 112 30.89 -4.41 -2.87
N ALA A 113 31.98 -3.73 -3.24
CA ALA A 113 32.76 -4.03 -4.44
C ALA A 113 33.68 -5.25 -4.30
N SER A 114 33.98 -5.68 -3.08
CA SER A 114 34.86 -6.83 -2.85
C SER A 114 34.19 -8.12 -3.33
N ALA A 115 34.93 -8.90 -4.11
CA ALA A 115 34.56 -10.29 -4.36
C ALA A 115 34.78 -11.07 -3.06
N PRO A 116 33.88 -11.98 -2.66
CA PRO A 116 34.14 -12.88 -1.55
C PRO A 116 35.46 -13.62 -1.84
N GLU A 117 36.43 -13.56 -0.91
CA GLU A 117 37.70 -14.28 -1.09
C GLU A 117 37.41 -15.77 -1.27
N VAL A 118 38.17 -16.44 -2.15
CA VAL A 118 38.00 -17.87 -2.43
C VAL A 118 38.30 -18.65 -1.15
N GLY A 119 37.25 -19.13 -0.47
CA GLY A 119 37.35 -19.86 0.80
C GLY A 119 36.91 -19.06 2.04
N SER A 120 36.55 -17.78 1.91
CA SER A 120 36.09 -16.92 3.02
C SER A 120 34.57 -16.86 3.17
N ALA A 121 33.86 -17.90 2.74
CA ALA A 121 32.41 -17.93 2.88
C ALA A 121 32.05 -17.71 4.37
N PRO A 122 31.02 -16.90 4.68
CA PRO A 122 30.51 -16.76 6.04
C PRO A 122 30.33 -18.16 6.67
N GLY A 123 30.60 -18.28 7.97
CA GLY A 123 30.82 -19.58 8.63
C GLY A 123 29.72 -20.63 8.42
N TYR A 124 28.49 -20.21 8.11
CA TYR A 124 27.30 -21.05 7.91
C TYR A 124 26.69 -20.92 6.50
N ALA A 125 27.41 -20.38 5.51
CA ALA A 125 26.89 -20.11 4.16
C ALA A 125 26.35 -21.34 3.39
N ARG A 126 26.75 -22.56 3.80
CA ARG A 126 26.28 -23.83 3.21
C ARG A 126 25.25 -24.54 4.08
N GLU A 127 24.85 -23.95 5.20
CA GLU A 127 23.98 -24.58 6.17
C GLU A 127 22.51 -24.21 5.90
N VAL A 128 21.64 -25.20 6.02
CA VAL A 128 20.19 -25.03 6.01
C VAL A 128 19.68 -25.31 7.42
N ALA A 129 19.31 -24.26 8.14
CA ALA A 129 18.90 -24.36 9.54
C ALA A 129 17.37 -24.30 9.68
N VAL A 130 16.79 -25.24 10.41
CA VAL A 130 15.38 -25.17 10.84
C VAL A 130 15.35 -24.68 12.28
N VAL A 131 14.74 -23.51 12.51
CA VAL A 131 14.61 -22.90 13.83
C VAL A 131 13.14 -22.76 14.16
N THR A 132 12.71 -23.35 15.28
CA THR A 132 11.30 -23.29 15.69
C THR A 132 11.06 -22.40 16.90
N GLY A 133 9.87 -21.82 16.97
CA GLY A 133 9.50 -20.92 18.06
C GLY A 133 10.04 -19.49 17.90
N VAL A 134 10.18 -19.01 16.66
CA VAL A 134 10.75 -17.70 16.38
C VAL A 134 9.74 -16.59 16.71
N ALA A 135 10.06 -15.82 17.74
CA ALA A 135 9.26 -14.69 18.19
C ALA A 135 10.13 -13.48 18.59
N PRO A 136 9.60 -12.24 18.55
CA PRO A 136 10.29 -11.07 19.10
C PRO A 136 10.76 -11.33 20.53
N GLY A 137 11.99 -10.94 20.85
CA GLY A 137 12.58 -11.11 22.18
C GLY A 137 12.86 -12.57 22.59
N SER A 138 12.82 -13.54 21.66
CA SER A 138 13.13 -14.94 21.96
C SER A 138 14.61 -15.29 21.71
N ILE A 139 15.09 -16.37 22.35
CA ILE A 139 16.39 -16.96 22.03
C ILE A 139 16.44 -17.42 20.57
N ALA A 140 15.35 -18.04 20.09
CA ALA A 140 15.24 -18.51 18.71
C ALA A 140 15.43 -17.38 17.68
N ALA A 141 14.90 -16.19 17.95
CA ALA A 141 15.13 -15.02 17.10
C ALA A 141 16.60 -14.57 17.08
N SER A 142 17.29 -14.64 18.23
CA SER A 142 18.72 -14.29 18.30
C SER A 142 19.60 -15.37 17.62
N VAL A 143 19.20 -16.64 17.69
CA VAL A 143 19.83 -17.73 16.92
C VAL A 143 19.66 -17.50 15.42
N VAL A 144 18.45 -17.14 14.96
CA VAL A 144 18.20 -16.77 13.56
C VAL A 144 19.10 -15.60 13.14
N ALA A 145 19.22 -14.57 13.97
CA ALA A 145 20.09 -13.42 13.72
C ALA A 145 21.55 -13.84 13.47
N GLU A 146 22.11 -14.69 14.33
CA GLU A 146 23.49 -15.16 14.18
C GLU A 146 23.69 -16.10 12.98
N LEU A 147 22.73 -16.98 12.70
CA LEU A 147 22.77 -17.83 11.51
C LEU A 147 22.73 -17.01 10.22
N LEU A 148 21.90 -15.97 10.17
CA LEU A 148 21.86 -15.03 9.04
C LEU A 148 23.17 -14.25 8.91
N ALA A 149 23.73 -13.75 10.00
CA ALA A 149 25.04 -13.08 9.98
C ALA A 149 26.16 -14.02 9.48
N GLY A 150 26.02 -15.32 9.73
CA GLY A 150 26.90 -16.35 9.20
C GLY A 150 26.56 -16.88 7.81
N GLY A 151 25.60 -16.29 7.07
CA GLY A 151 25.31 -16.64 5.69
C GLY A 151 24.29 -17.76 5.47
N ALA A 152 23.64 -18.29 6.52
CA ALA A 152 22.81 -19.48 6.41
C ALA A 152 21.49 -19.26 5.65
N CYS A 153 20.92 -20.35 5.14
CA CYS A 153 19.52 -20.43 4.76
C CYS A 153 18.71 -20.89 5.98
N VAL A 154 17.86 -20.02 6.52
CA VAL A 154 17.11 -20.28 7.75
C VAL A 154 15.63 -20.47 7.46
N ILE A 155 15.05 -21.57 7.95
CA ILE A 155 13.62 -21.85 7.95
C ILE A 155 13.11 -21.63 9.37
N ALA A 156 12.47 -20.49 9.57
CA ALA A 156 11.95 -20.02 10.84
C ALA A 156 10.45 -20.28 10.95
N THR A 157 10.02 -21.02 11.98
CA THR A 157 8.60 -21.26 12.24
C THR A 157 8.02 -20.30 13.28
N SER A 158 6.81 -19.84 13.01
CA SER A 158 5.97 -19.09 13.94
C SER A 158 4.59 -19.74 14.04
N SER A 159 3.96 -19.70 15.20
CA SER A 159 2.60 -20.24 15.38
C SER A 159 1.55 -19.44 14.60
N ARG A 160 1.79 -18.15 14.38
CA ARG A 160 0.98 -17.25 13.56
C ARG A 160 1.90 -16.33 12.75
N LEU A 161 1.63 -16.19 11.46
CA LEU A 161 2.34 -15.29 10.56
C LEU A 161 1.43 -14.10 10.21
N SER A 162 1.27 -13.16 11.15
CA SER A 162 0.56 -11.89 10.93
C SER A 162 1.46 -10.88 10.22
N HIS A 163 0.89 -9.75 9.78
CA HIS A 163 1.67 -8.64 9.21
C HIS A 163 2.77 -8.17 10.17
N GLU A 164 2.47 -8.00 11.46
CA GLU A 164 3.47 -7.61 12.48
C GLU A 164 4.61 -8.64 12.60
N ARG A 165 4.28 -9.93 12.53
CA ARG A 165 5.29 -10.99 12.61
C ARG A 165 6.19 -10.98 11.38
N LEU A 166 5.63 -10.69 10.22
CA LEU A 166 6.40 -10.54 8.98
C LEU A 166 7.24 -9.25 8.98
N ALA A 167 6.73 -8.14 9.51
CA ALA A 167 7.50 -6.91 9.73
C ALA A 167 8.71 -7.15 10.64
N PHE A 168 8.51 -7.86 11.76
CA PHE A 168 9.60 -8.31 12.63
C PHE A 168 10.63 -9.16 11.89
N ALA A 169 10.19 -10.13 11.07
CA ALA A 169 11.10 -10.99 10.33
C ALA A 169 11.90 -10.22 9.25
N ARG A 170 11.26 -9.25 8.58
CA ARG A 170 11.93 -8.34 7.63
C ARG A 170 12.99 -7.49 8.33
N GLU A 171 12.70 -6.95 9.50
CA GLU A 171 13.67 -6.18 10.28
C GLU A 171 14.82 -7.06 10.79
N LEU A 172 14.50 -8.26 11.30
CA LEU A 172 15.49 -9.25 11.70
C LEU A 172 16.44 -9.59 10.55
N TYR A 173 15.90 -9.80 9.36
CA TYR A 173 16.65 -10.06 8.14
C TYR A 173 17.48 -8.84 7.73
N ARG A 174 16.87 -7.65 7.59
CA ARG A 174 17.55 -6.39 7.22
C ARG A 174 18.72 -6.06 8.13
N THR A 175 18.65 -6.38 9.42
CA THR A 175 19.69 -6.03 10.40
C THR A 175 20.78 -7.09 10.57
N HIS A 176 20.63 -8.31 10.02
CA HIS A 176 21.63 -9.37 10.17
C HIS A 176 22.04 -10.08 8.88
N ALA A 177 21.31 -9.89 7.78
CA ALA A 177 21.62 -10.50 6.50
C ALA A 177 22.99 -10.06 5.95
N VAL A 178 23.60 -10.98 5.21
CA VAL A 178 24.79 -10.80 4.38
C VAL A 178 24.50 -11.34 2.98
N ALA A 179 25.39 -11.15 2.01
CA ALA A 179 25.13 -11.62 0.64
C ALA A 179 24.85 -13.14 0.59
N GLY A 180 23.76 -13.52 -0.09
CA GLY A 180 23.36 -14.93 -0.29
C GLY A 180 22.51 -15.56 0.82
N THR A 181 22.24 -14.85 1.93
CA THR A 181 21.37 -15.35 2.99
C THR A 181 19.92 -15.49 2.54
N ARG A 182 19.18 -16.40 3.17
CA ARG A 182 17.75 -16.60 2.91
C ARG A 182 17.02 -16.86 4.22
N LEU A 183 15.88 -16.19 4.44
CA LEU A 183 14.99 -16.44 5.56
C LEU A 183 13.61 -16.86 5.05
N TRP A 184 13.20 -18.08 5.36
CA TRP A 184 11.84 -18.56 5.17
C TRP A 184 11.05 -18.39 6.47
N MET A 185 10.00 -17.58 6.46
CA MET A 185 9.02 -17.50 7.53
C MET A 185 7.82 -18.39 7.21
N VAL A 186 7.50 -19.32 8.11
CA VAL A 186 6.49 -20.35 7.86
C VAL A 186 5.51 -20.46 9.05
N PRO A 187 4.18 -20.41 8.83
CA PRO A 187 3.23 -20.72 9.89
C PRO A 187 3.26 -22.22 10.17
N ALA A 188 3.41 -22.62 11.44
CA ALA A 188 3.33 -24.03 11.84
C ALA A 188 2.84 -24.16 13.29
N ASN A 189 1.81 -24.99 13.49
CA ASN A 189 1.40 -25.43 14.81
C ASN A 189 2.15 -26.71 15.18
N LEU A 190 3.17 -26.58 16.02
CA LEU A 190 4.00 -27.71 16.44
C LEU A 190 3.33 -28.64 17.45
N ALA A 191 2.13 -28.34 17.94
CA ALA A 191 1.31 -29.35 18.64
C ALA A 191 0.62 -30.32 17.65
N SER A 192 0.52 -29.95 16.37
CA SER A 192 -0.09 -30.76 15.33
C SER A 192 0.97 -31.60 14.62
N TYR A 193 0.89 -32.92 14.76
CA TYR A 193 1.77 -33.83 14.01
C TYR A 193 1.56 -33.74 12.50
N ARG A 194 0.36 -33.35 12.06
CA ARG A 194 0.06 -33.05 10.66
C ARG A 194 0.93 -31.91 10.14
N ASP A 195 1.09 -30.85 10.91
CA ASP A 195 1.94 -29.71 10.55
C ASP A 195 3.42 -30.09 10.59
N VAL A 196 3.87 -30.85 11.60
CA VAL A 196 5.27 -31.32 11.68
C VAL A 196 5.64 -32.13 10.43
N ASP A 197 4.77 -33.06 10.02
CA ASP A 197 4.98 -33.87 8.82
C ASP A 197 4.87 -33.04 7.54
N ALA A 198 3.86 -32.17 7.43
CA ALA A 198 3.64 -31.32 6.26
C ALA A 198 4.77 -30.30 6.06
N LEU A 199 5.29 -29.73 7.15
CA LEU A 199 6.45 -28.85 7.14
C LEU A 199 7.69 -29.60 6.65
N ALA A 200 8.00 -30.77 7.21
CA ALA A 200 9.15 -31.57 6.78
C ALA A 200 9.02 -32.00 5.31
N HIS A 201 7.81 -32.40 4.88
CA HIS A 201 7.53 -32.70 3.48
C HIS A 201 7.77 -31.48 2.59
N TRP A 202 7.22 -30.32 2.93
CA TRP A 202 7.42 -29.08 2.18
C TRP A 202 8.90 -28.69 2.10
N ILE A 203 9.67 -28.82 3.19
CA ILE A 203 11.12 -28.55 3.20
C ILE A 203 11.86 -29.48 2.23
N GLY A 204 11.54 -30.78 2.20
CA GLY A 204 12.25 -31.77 1.40
C GLY A 204 11.84 -31.86 -0.08
N HIS A 205 10.83 -31.13 -0.53
CA HIS A 205 10.31 -31.23 -1.90
C HIS A 205 10.30 -29.88 -2.64
N ASP A 206 10.33 -29.96 -3.98
CA ASP A 206 10.12 -28.81 -4.84
C ASP A 206 8.65 -28.37 -4.79
N GLN A 207 8.42 -27.06 -4.78
CA GLN A 207 7.12 -26.45 -4.99
C GLN A 207 7.09 -25.83 -6.38
N VAL A 208 6.22 -26.33 -7.24
CA VAL A 208 6.07 -25.86 -8.61
C VAL A 208 4.78 -25.04 -8.72
N VAL A 209 4.88 -23.83 -9.27
CA VAL A 209 3.74 -22.97 -9.58
C VAL A 209 3.59 -22.92 -11.10
N THR A 210 2.40 -23.27 -11.57
CA THR A 210 2.03 -23.21 -12.99
C THR A 210 1.15 -21.99 -13.23
N SER A 211 1.57 -21.12 -14.14
CA SER A 211 0.81 -19.92 -14.54
C SER A 211 0.88 -19.77 -16.06
N GLY A 212 -0.27 -19.56 -16.72
CA GLY A 212 -0.33 -19.37 -18.17
C GLY A 212 0.28 -20.50 -19.00
N GLY A 213 0.25 -21.75 -18.50
CA GLY A 213 0.84 -22.92 -19.16
C GLY A 213 2.36 -23.10 -18.95
N THR A 214 3.02 -22.20 -18.20
CA THR A 214 4.44 -22.35 -17.83
C THR A 214 4.57 -22.75 -16.36
N SER A 215 5.39 -23.76 -16.07
CA SER A 215 5.68 -24.21 -14.71
C SER A 215 7.03 -23.68 -14.25
N THR A 216 7.06 -23.06 -13.07
CA THR A 216 8.27 -22.51 -12.44
C THR A 216 8.44 -23.10 -11.04
N VAL A 217 9.66 -23.44 -10.66
CA VAL A 217 9.97 -23.89 -9.30
C VAL A 217 9.97 -22.65 -8.40
N ALA A 218 8.93 -22.51 -7.57
CA ALA A 218 8.79 -21.41 -6.62
C ALA A 218 9.64 -21.61 -5.36
N LYS A 219 9.88 -22.88 -4.98
CA LYS A 219 10.74 -23.27 -3.87
C LYS A 219 11.41 -24.59 -4.22
N GLU A 220 12.73 -24.65 -4.11
CA GLU A 220 13.51 -25.88 -4.34
C GLU A 220 13.48 -26.80 -3.09
N ALA A 221 13.72 -28.09 -3.28
CA ALA A 221 13.96 -29.04 -2.20
C ALA A 221 15.21 -28.64 -1.41
N LEU A 222 15.06 -28.54 -0.09
CA LEU A 222 16.13 -28.18 0.83
C LEU A 222 16.47 -29.38 1.71
N VAL A 223 17.75 -29.56 2.05
CA VAL A 223 18.22 -30.61 2.96
C VAL A 223 18.72 -29.96 4.24
N PRO A 224 17.95 -30.02 5.34
CA PRO A 224 18.35 -29.42 6.61
C PRO A 224 19.65 -30.00 7.15
N THR A 225 20.53 -29.13 7.60
CA THR A 225 21.79 -29.50 8.25
C THR A 225 21.77 -29.22 9.74
N LEU A 226 21.03 -28.19 10.18
CA LEU A 226 20.90 -27.77 11.58
C LEU A 226 19.42 -27.76 12.01
N LEU A 227 19.15 -28.14 13.26
CA LEU A 227 17.84 -28.03 13.91
C LEU A 227 17.97 -27.40 15.30
N PHE A 228 17.24 -26.31 15.51
CA PHE A 228 17.03 -25.65 16.79
C PHE A 228 15.54 -25.74 17.18
N PRO A 229 15.11 -26.80 17.89
CA PRO A 229 13.71 -27.06 18.19
C PRO A 229 13.26 -26.25 19.42
N PHE A 230 13.25 -24.92 19.32
CA PHE A 230 13.09 -24.00 20.45
C PHE A 230 11.64 -23.56 20.69
N ALA A 231 10.69 -24.15 19.95
CA ALA A 231 9.28 -23.94 20.19
C ALA A 231 8.89 -24.37 21.61
N ALA A 232 8.32 -23.43 22.35
CA ALA A 232 7.81 -23.65 23.68
C ALA A 232 6.46 -22.94 23.86
N PRO A 233 5.42 -23.61 24.38
CA PRO A 233 4.22 -22.93 24.83
C PRO A 233 4.53 -22.15 26.12
N ARG A 234 3.60 -21.28 26.56
CA ARG A 234 3.66 -20.77 27.93
C ARG A 234 3.52 -21.96 28.89
N VAL A 235 4.44 -22.05 29.86
CA VAL A 235 4.45 -23.12 30.86
C VAL A 235 4.04 -22.54 32.21
N SER A 236 3.05 -23.17 32.82
CA SER A 236 2.51 -22.81 34.13
C SER A 236 1.71 -23.99 34.67
N GLY A 237 1.72 -24.15 35.98
CA GLY A 237 0.91 -25.15 36.68
C GLY A 237 1.71 -25.89 37.75
N THR A 238 1.02 -26.39 38.75
CA THR A 238 1.57 -27.23 39.81
C THR A 238 1.24 -28.70 39.53
N LEU A 239 1.75 -29.61 40.37
CA LEU A 239 1.34 -31.02 40.31
C LEU A 239 -0.17 -31.21 40.48
N ALA A 240 -0.85 -30.31 41.19
CA ALA A 240 -2.31 -30.36 41.34
C ALA A 240 -3.07 -30.05 40.04
N ASP A 241 -2.40 -29.40 39.09
CA ASP A 241 -2.94 -29.05 37.77
C ASP A 241 -2.57 -30.10 36.69
N ALA A 242 -2.06 -31.27 37.11
CA ALA A 242 -1.73 -32.36 36.20
C ALA A 242 -2.99 -32.82 35.44
N GLY A 243 -2.92 -32.78 34.12
CA GLY A 243 -4.04 -33.06 33.22
C GLY A 243 -3.81 -32.49 31.82
N PRO A 244 -4.89 -32.15 31.07
CA PRO A 244 -4.83 -31.68 29.68
C PRO A 244 -3.76 -30.64 29.34
N ALA A 245 -3.55 -29.65 30.22
CA ALA A 245 -2.58 -28.59 30.01
C ALA A 245 -1.13 -29.12 30.05
N ALA A 246 -0.82 -29.99 31.02
CA ALA A 246 0.50 -30.62 31.15
C ALA A 246 0.79 -31.58 29.97
N GLU A 247 -0.23 -32.30 29.49
CA GLU A 247 -0.12 -33.15 28.30
C GLU A 247 0.16 -32.35 27.02
N SER A 248 -0.57 -31.25 26.84
CA SER A 248 -0.36 -30.34 25.70
C SER A 248 1.05 -29.71 25.71
N GLN A 249 1.52 -29.28 26.89
CA GLN A 249 2.90 -28.80 27.07
C GLN A 249 3.94 -29.87 26.72
N THR A 250 3.76 -31.10 27.24
CA THR A 250 4.63 -32.25 26.97
C THR A 250 4.68 -32.59 25.48
N ARG A 251 3.52 -32.57 24.83
CA ARG A 251 3.40 -32.85 23.40
C ARG A 251 4.24 -31.91 22.54
N VAL A 252 4.23 -30.60 22.81
CA VAL A 252 5.02 -29.63 22.06
C VAL A 252 6.51 -29.75 22.40
N LEU A 253 6.84 -29.80 23.70
CA LEU A 253 8.22 -29.71 24.19
C LEU A 253 9.04 -31.00 23.99
N LEU A 254 8.40 -32.18 23.93
CA LEU A 254 9.07 -33.48 23.81
C LEU A 254 8.66 -34.24 22.55
N TRP A 255 7.41 -34.71 22.46
CA TRP A 255 7.03 -35.67 21.42
C TRP A 255 7.05 -35.07 20.01
N SER A 256 6.67 -33.81 19.87
CA SER A 256 6.74 -33.10 18.59
C SER A 256 8.19 -32.79 18.21
N LEU A 257 9.08 -32.59 19.18
CA LEU A 257 10.52 -32.47 18.94
C LEU A 257 11.11 -33.80 18.44
N GLU A 258 10.80 -34.93 19.10
CA GLU A 258 11.24 -36.25 18.64
C GLU A 258 10.75 -36.53 17.20
N ARG A 259 9.48 -36.19 16.91
CA ARG A 259 8.92 -36.33 15.57
C ARG A 259 9.62 -35.43 14.54
N GLN A 260 9.94 -34.18 14.89
CA GLN A 260 10.72 -33.29 14.02
C GLN A 260 12.10 -33.88 13.70
N ILE A 261 12.81 -34.43 14.69
CA ILE A 261 14.11 -35.10 14.45
C ILE A 261 13.92 -36.27 13.48
N ALA A 262 12.91 -37.10 13.70
CA ALA A 262 12.64 -38.27 12.87
C ALA A 262 12.29 -37.89 11.41
N THR A 263 11.42 -36.89 11.20
CA THR A 263 10.98 -36.49 9.86
C THR A 263 12.04 -35.70 9.09
N LEU A 264 12.72 -34.74 9.75
CA LEU A 264 13.75 -33.93 9.09
C LEU A 264 15.01 -34.74 8.76
N SER A 265 15.41 -35.70 9.61
CA SER A 265 16.56 -36.58 9.33
C SER A 265 16.31 -37.62 8.24
N ALA A 266 15.06 -37.77 7.78
CA ALA A 266 14.72 -38.59 6.63
C ALA A 266 14.95 -37.86 5.29
N ILE A 267 14.96 -36.52 5.30
CA ILE A 267 15.15 -35.70 4.10
C ILE A 267 16.58 -35.88 3.56
N GLY A 268 16.71 -36.06 2.25
CA GLY A 268 18.02 -36.18 1.59
C GLY A 268 18.73 -37.52 1.77
N THR A 269 18.13 -38.50 2.46
CA THR A 269 18.74 -39.82 2.70
C THR A 269 19.17 -40.57 1.44
N HIS A 270 18.47 -40.38 0.32
CA HIS A 270 18.80 -41.01 -0.96
C HIS A 270 19.77 -40.19 -1.82
N THR A 271 19.92 -38.89 -1.55
CA THR A 271 20.70 -37.94 -2.38
C THR A 271 21.99 -37.47 -1.70
N HIS A 272 22.08 -37.51 -0.37
CA HIS A 272 23.21 -37.04 0.45
C HIS A 272 23.55 -38.02 1.57
N VAL A 273 24.06 -39.20 1.20
CA VAL A 273 24.26 -40.36 2.09
C VAL A 273 25.14 -40.07 3.33
N ASP A 274 26.11 -39.16 3.22
CA ASP A 274 27.02 -38.79 4.32
C ASP A 274 26.55 -37.58 5.17
N SER A 275 25.42 -36.95 4.79
CA SER A 275 24.86 -35.82 5.51
C SER A 275 24.17 -36.26 6.80
N ARG A 276 24.32 -35.45 7.85
CA ARG A 276 23.66 -35.67 9.15
C ARG A 276 23.00 -34.39 9.61
N LEU A 277 21.78 -34.51 10.11
CA LEU A 277 21.09 -33.43 10.81
C LEU A 277 21.75 -33.22 12.18
N HIS A 278 22.28 -32.03 12.44
CA HIS A 278 22.81 -31.66 13.74
C HIS A 278 21.74 -30.95 14.57
N VAL A 279 21.42 -31.48 15.74
CA VAL A 279 20.31 -31.00 16.59
C VAL A 279 20.88 -30.41 17.88
N VAL A 280 20.58 -29.14 18.13
CA VAL A 280 20.89 -28.48 19.41
C VAL A 280 19.67 -28.61 20.32
N LEU A 281 19.69 -29.59 21.21
CA LEU A 281 18.58 -29.90 22.12
C LEU A 281 18.48 -28.83 23.22
N PRO A 282 17.32 -28.17 23.42
CA PRO A 282 17.17 -27.11 24.40
C PRO A 282 17.05 -27.69 25.82
N GLY A 283 18.17 -28.13 26.39
CA GLY A 283 18.25 -28.60 27.78
C GLY A 283 18.10 -27.47 28.80
N SER A 284 17.78 -27.85 30.03
CA SER A 284 17.65 -26.93 31.17
C SER A 284 18.24 -27.56 32.44
N PRO A 285 18.86 -26.78 33.34
CA PRO A 285 19.21 -27.28 34.67
C PRO A 285 17.99 -27.55 35.55
N ASN A 286 16.81 -27.04 35.19
CA ASN A 286 15.59 -27.27 35.95
C ASN A 286 15.14 -28.73 35.84
N ARG A 287 15.05 -29.40 37.00
CA ARG A 287 14.56 -30.77 37.18
C ARG A 287 13.36 -30.81 38.14
N GLY A 288 12.51 -29.77 38.07
CA GLY A 288 11.38 -29.56 38.99
C GLY A 288 11.73 -28.73 40.23
N THR A 289 12.83 -27.97 40.18
CA THR A 289 13.35 -27.19 41.33
C THR A 289 12.70 -25.80 41.45
N PHE A 290 12.06 -25.31 40.40
CA PHE A 290 11.41 -23.99 40.37
C PHE A 290 9.99 -24.02 40.96
N GLY A 291 9.21 -25.06 40.65
CA GLY A 291 7.81 -25.19 41.05
C GLY A 291 6.86 -24.22 40.32
N GLY A 292 5.68 -24.71 39.94
CA GLY A 292 4.67 -23.90 39.23
C GLY A 292 4.89 -23.74 37.72
N ASP A 293 5.86 -24.46 37.17
CA ASP A 293 6.32 -24.44 35.77
C ASP A 293 5.69 -25.55 34.91
N GLY A 294 4.58 -26.16 35.36
CA GLY A 294 3.84 -27.19 34.62
C GLY A 294 4.71 -28.41 34.33
N ALA A 295 4.64 -28.92 33.10
CA ALA A 295 5.40 -30.11 32.67
C ALA A 295 6.87 -29.82 32.28
N TYR A 296 7.34 -28.57 32.47
CA TYR A 296 8.63 -28.14 31.93
C TYR A 296 9.81 -28.92 32.51
N GLY A 297 9.90 -29.05 33.83
CA GLY A 297 11.00 -29.75 34.52
C GLY A 297 11.08 -31.24 34.13
N GLU A 298 9.94 -31.92 34.05
CA GLU A 298 9.83 -33.33 33.65
C GLU A 298 10.27 -33.53 32.20
N VAL A 299 9.79 -32.69 31.29
CA VAL A 299 10.14 -32.76 29.87
C VAL A 299 11.63 -32.51 29.66
N LYS A 300 12.19 -31.48 30.29
CA LYS A 300 13.62 -31.19 30.16
C LYS A 300 14.48 -32.33 30.72
N SER A 301 14.00 -33.03 31.76
CA SER A 301 14.64 -34.25 32.28
C SER A 301 14.57 -35.40 31.29
N ALA A 302 13.44 -35.56 30.60
CA ALA A 302 13.25 -36.59 29.58
C ALA A 302 14.16 -36.43 28.34
N LEU A 303 14.68 -35.23 28.06
CA LEU A 303 15.66 -35.03 26.99
C LEU A 303 16.96 -35.84 27.21
N ASP A 304 17.34 -36.11 28.46
CA ASP A 304 18.48 -36.99 28.75
C ASP A 304 18.21 -38.43 28.27
N ALA A 305 16.94 -38.87 28.29
CA ALA A 305 16.54 -40.15 27.72
C ALA A 305 16.66 -40.14 26.19
N VAL A 306 16.35 -39.03 25.51
CA VAL A 306 16.57 -38.89 24.05
C VAL A 306 18.06 -39.02 23.70
N VAL A 307 18.93 -38.41 24.49
CA VAL A 307 20.40 -38.55 24.36
C VAL A 307 20.83 -40.01 24.55
N ASN A 308 20.27 -40.72 25.53
CA ASN A 308 20.53 -42.14 25.75
C ASN A 308 20.00 -43.01 24.59
N ARG A 309 18.82 -42.70 24.04
CA ARG A 309 18.26 -43.39 22.88
C ARG A 309 19.17 -43.29 21.66
N TRP A 310 19.81 -42.14 21.43
CA TRP A 310 20.79 -42.00 20.34
C TRP A 310 21.94 -43.01 20.44
N ARG A 311 22.39 -43.33 21.66
CA ARG A 311 23.43 -44.34 21.91
C ARG A 311 22.93 -45.77 21.68
N ALA A 312 21.64 -46.02 21.90
CA ALA A 312 21.03 -47.34 21.82
C ALA A 312 20.46 -47.69 20.43
N GLU A 313 20.01 -46.69 19.66
CA GLU A 313 19.24 -46.88 18.43
C GLU A 313 20.05 -46.47 17.17
N SER A 314 20.66 -47.46 16.49
CA SER A 314 21.48 -47.21 15.30
C SER A 314 20.70 -46.71 14.07
N ALA A 315 19.38 -46.92 14.04
CA ALA A 315 18.53 -46.61 12.88
C ALA A 315 18.44 -45.10 12.57
N TRP A 316 18.62 -44.25 13.58
CA TRP A 316 18.58 -42.78 13.40
C TRP A 316 19.87 -42.09 13.85
N SER A 317 20.67 -42.67 14.75
CA SER A 317 21.93 -42.08 15.20
C SER A 317 23.00 -41.98 14.10
N GLN A 318 22.87 -42.75 13.00
CA GLN A 318 23.69 -42.58 11.80
C GLN A 318 23.35 -41.33 10.99
N ARG A 319 22.15 -40.76 11.18
CA ARG A 319 21.62 -39.62 10.40
C ARG A 319 21.49 -38.35 11.24
N VAL A 320 21.66 -38.46 12.55
CA VAL A 320 21.51 -37.36 13.50
C VAL A 320 22.75 -37.25 14.38
N THR A 321 23.15 -36.04 14.71
CA THR A 321 24.14 -35.75 15.76
C THR A 321 23.53 -34.80 16.77
N LEU A 322 23.90 -34.90 18.04
CA LEU A 322 23.27 -34.16 19.13
C LEU A 322 24.29 -33.27 19.86
N ALA A 323 23.91 -32.03 20.09
CA ALA A 323 24.47 -31.17 21.13
C ALA A 323 23.37 -30.90 22.16
N HIS A 324 23.65 -31.08 23.46
CA HIS A 324 22.70 -30.94 24.55
C HIS A 324 23.19 -29.88 25.55
N PRO A 325 22.97 -28.59 25.26
CA PRO A 325 23.24 -27.50 26.20
C PRO A 325 22.23 -27.48 27.34
N ARG A 326 22.73 -27.32 28.58
CA ARG A 326 21.92 -26.96 29.75
C ARG A 326 21.84 -25.44 29.84
N ILE A 327 20.77 -24.87 29.30
CA ILE A 327 20.60 -23.41 29.21
C ILE A 327 20.18 -22.85 30.57
N GLY A 328 20.99 -21.93 31.11
CA GLY A 328 20.73 -21.22 32.37
C GLY A 328 19.71 -20.10 32.25
N TRP A 329 19.80 -19.13 33.15
CA TRP A 329 18.85 -18.02 33.23
C TRP A 329 19.03 -17.02 32.07
N VAL A 330 18.00 -16.84 31.23
CA VAL A 330 18.01 -15.87 30.11
C VAL A 330 17.02 -14.74 30.36
N ARG A 331 17.54 -13.51 30.46
CA ARG A 331 16.80 -12.28 30.75
C ARG A 331 15.83 -11.90 29.62
N GLY A 332 14.66 -11.35 29.96
CA GLY A 332 13.77 -10.68 29.00
C GLY A 332 13.04 -11.58 28.00
N THR A 333 13.08 -12.91 28.19
CA THR A 333 12.32 -13.84 27.34
C THR A 333 10.86 -13.91 27.76
N GLY A 334 9.94 -14.16 26.82
CA GLY A 334 8.50 -14.28 27.15
C GLY A 334 8.16 -15.37 28.17
N LEU A 335 9.04 -16.36 28.38
CA LEU A 335 8.90 -17.38 29.41
C LEU A 335 9.36 -16.89 30.80
N MET A 336 10.44 -16.10 30.85
CA MET A 336 11.06 -15.67 32.11
C MET A 336 10.79 -14.20 32.46
N GLY A 337 10.08 -13.44 31.64
CA GLY A 337 9.87 -12.00 31.83
C GLY A 337 9.16 -11.65 33.15
N GLY A 338 8.29 -12.52 33.66
CA GLY A 338 7.70 -12.37 35.00
C GLY A 338 8.72 -12.49 36.15
N ASN A 339 9.89 -13.08 35.88
CA ASN A 339 10.98 -13.27 36.81
C ASN A 339 12.13 -12.27 36.59
N ASP A 340 12.03 -11.34 35.65
CA ASP A 340 13.07 -10.31 35.42
C ASP A 340 13.43 -9.50 36.69
N PRO A 341 12.49 -9.19 37.62
CA PRO A 341 12.84 -8.56 38.89
C PRO A 341 13.80 -9.39 39.77
N LEU A 342 13.88 -10.71 39.56
CA LEU A 342 14.77 -11.61 40.29
C LEU A 342 16.21 -11.58 39.78
N VAL A 343 16.47 -11.01 38.59
CA VAL A 343 17.79 -11.03 37.94
C VAL A 343 18.88 -10.49 38.87
N ALA A 344 18.65 -9.34 39.50
CA ALA A 344 19.63 -8.75 40.42
C ALA A 344 19.91 -9.63 41.65
N ALA A 345 18.89 -10.32 42.17
CA ALA A 345 19.03 -11.22 43.32
C ALA A 345 19.77 -12.51 42.94
N VAL A 346 19.48 -13.06 41.75
CA VAL A 346 20.16 -14.25 41.19
C VAL A 346 21.63 -13.95 40.88
N GLU A 347 21.94 -12.77 40.33
CA GLU A 347 23.32 -12.33 40.10
C GLU A 347 24.08 -12.08 41.41
N ALA A 348 23.41 -11.51 42.42
CA ALA A 348 23.99 -11.33 43.76
C ALA A 348 24.28 -12.67 44.47
N ALA A 349 23.52 -13.73 44.15
CA ALA A 349 23.77 -15.10 44.61
C ALA A 349 24.92 -15.80 43.86
N GLY A 350 25.61 -15.12 42.94
CA GLY A 350 26.77 -15.63 42.21
C GLY A 350 26.44 -16.39 40.93
N VAL A 351 25.18 -16.39 40.48
CA VAL A 351 24.76 -17.01 39.22
C VAL A 351 24.88 -16.01 38.07
N ARG A 352 25.59 -16.37 37.00
CA ARG A 352 25.64 -15.58 35.77
C ARG A 352 24.31 -15.71 35.02
N THR A 353 23.66 -14.59 34.71
CA THR A 353 22.51 -14.57 33.80
C THR A 353 22.93 -14.13 32.39
N TRP A 354 22.18 -14.58 31.39
CA TRP A 354 22.47 -14.39 29.97
C TRP A 354 21.45 -13.43 29.34
N SER A 355 21.89 -12.62 28.38
CA SER A 355 20.98 -12.02 27.40
C SER A 355 20.64 -13.04 26.30
N THR A 356 19.57 -12.78 25.55
CA THR A 356 19.19 -13.60 24.39
C THR A 356 20.29 -13.68 23.33
N ARG A 357 21.07 -12.60 23.15
CA ARG A 357 22.21 -12.56 22.23
C ARG A 357 23.39 -13.39 22.75
N GLU A 358 23.77 -13.23 24.01
CA GLU A 358 24.91 -13.99 24.57
C GLU A 358 24.65 -15.50 24.54
N ILE A 359 23.44 -15.93 24.90
CA ILE A 359 23.13 -17.38 24.87
C ILE A 359 23.01 -17.90 23.45
N ALA A 360 22.48 -17.12 22.50
CA ALA A 360 22.43 -17.52 21.08
C ALA A 360 23.83 -17.77 20.53
N HIS A 361 24.81 -16.97 20.93
CA HIS A 361 26.20 -17.12 20.52
C HIS A 361 26.80 -18.46 20.94
N GLU A 362 26.62 -18.82 22.21
CA GLU A 362 27.06 -20.11 22.74
C GLU A 362 26.35 -21.27 22.02
N LEU A 363 25.04 -21.14 21.76
CA LEU A 363 24.24 -22.17 21.10
C LEU A 363 24.63 -22.40 19.63
N VAL A 364 24.87 -21.33 18.88
CA VAL A 364 25.34 -21.38 17.48
C VAL A 364 26.78 -21.88 17.42
N GLY A 365 27.61 -21.55 18.42
CA GLY A 365 28.96 -22.10 18.60
C GLY A 365 28.99 -23.63 18.69
N LEU A 366 27.94 -24.27 19.22
CA LEU A 366 27.82 -25.74 19.24
C LEU A 366 27.64 -26.36 17.84
N CYS A 367 27.33 -25.55 16.83
CA CYS A 367 27.27 -25.99 15.43
C CYS A 367 28.61 -25.85 14.69
N ALA A 368 29.69 -25.42 15.35
CA ALA A 368 31.01 -25.32 14.74
C ALA A 368 31.48 -26.68 14.18
N PRO A 369 32.26 -26.71 13.08
CA PRO A 369 32.73 -27.94 12.46
C PRO A 369 33.41 -28.92 13.44
N GLU A 370 34.20 -28.40 14.38
CA GLU A 370 34.91 -29.17 15.40
C GLU A 370 33.95 -29.85 16.37
N VAL A 371 32.89 -29.15 16.79
CA VAL A 371 31.86 -29.68 17.69
C VAL A 371 31.01 -30.73 16.97
N ARG A 372 30.68 -30.50 15.69
CA ARG A 372 29.94 -31.47 14.87
C ARG A 372 30.73 -32.76 14.66
N GLU A 373 32.05 -32.68 14.49
CA GLU A 373 32.91 -33.86 14.39
C GLU A 373 32.96 -34.63 15.72
N GLN A 374 32.97 -33.95 16.86
CA GLN A 374 32.82 -34.60 18.17
C GLN A 374 31.44 -35.27 18.30
N ALA A 375 30.38 -34.56 17.88
CA ALA A 375 28.99 -35.02 17.92
C ALA A 375 28.72 -36.25 17.05
N ARG A 376 29.57 -36.54 16.05
CA ARG A 376 29.53 -37.80 15.28
C ARG A 376 29.92 -39.02 16.10
N ARG A 377 30.74 -38.85 17.14
CA ARG A 377 31.27 -39.93 17.98
C ARG A 377 30.40 -40.16 19.21
N ALA A 378 29.97 -39.07 19.86
CA ALA A 378 29.09 -39.11 21.02
C ALA A 378 28.33 -37.77 21.14
N PRO A 379 27.13 -37.74 21.74
CA PRO A 379 26.41 -36.50 22.02
C PRO A 379 27.29 -35.52 22.81
N VAL A 380 27.30 -34.25 22.41
CA VAL A 380 28.09 -33.19 23.06
C VAL A 380 27.24 -32.54 24.15
N GLU A 381 27.65 -32.66 25.41
CA GLU A 381 27.02 -31.97 26.54
C GLU A 381 27.68 -30.60 26.73
N ALA A 382 26.89 -29.55 26.91
CA ALA A 382 27.40 -28.20 27.18
C ALA A 382 26.74 -27.60 28.43
N ASP A 383 27.55 -27.08 29.36
CA ASP A 383 27.03 -26.42 30.55
C ASP A 383 26.95 -24.91 30.33
N LEU A 384 25.74 -24.40 30.08
CA LEU A 384 25.43 -22.99 29.91
C LEU A 384 24.58 -22.46 31.08
N THR A 385 24.65 -23.11 32.24
CA THR A 385 23.80 -22.80 33.40
C THR A 385 24.19 -21.50 34.09
N GLY A 386 25.43 -21.05 33.91
CA GLY A 386 25.97 -19.88 34.59
C GLY A 386 26.19 -20.10 36.09
N GLY A 387 26.30 -21.36 36.55
CA GLY A 387 26.38 -21.71 37.98
C GLY A 387 25.02 -21.93 38.64
N LEU A 388 23.92 -21.91 37.86
CA LEU A 388 22.59 -22.25 38.33
C LEU A 388 22.46 -23.77 38.51
N GLY A 389 22.70 -24.26 39.74
CA GLY A 389 22.56 -25.67 40.13
C GLY A 389 21.88 -25.85 41.49
N ASP A 390 21.90 -27.07 42.02
CA ASP A 390 21.17 -27.49 43.22
C ASP A 390 21.48 -26.71 44.52
N GLY A 391 22.52 -25.86 44.51
CA GLY A 391 22.93 -25.04 45.66
C GLY A 391 22.26 -23.66 45.77
N VAL A 392 21.43 -23.27 44.79
CA VAL A 392 20.76 -21.95 44.76
C VAL A 392 19.27 -22.11 45.06
N ASP A 393 18.82 -21.62 46.21
CA ASP A 393 17.40 -21.63 46.59
C ASP A 393 16.63 -20.49 45.92
N LEU A 394 16.07 -20.80 44.75
CA LEU A 394 15.31 -19.86 43.93
C LEU A 394 13.97 -19.46 44.57
N VAL A 395 13.40 -20.32 45.42
CA VAL A 395 12.15 -20.01 46.14
C VAL A 395 12.43 -18.95 47.19
N ALA A 396 13.51 -19.09 47.95
CA ALA A 396 13.96 -18.08 48.91
C ALA A 396 14.34 -16.76 48.23
N LEU A 397 15.00 -16.79 47.06
CA LEU A 397 15.32 -15.58 46.29
C LEU A 397 14.05 -14.88 45.77
N ARG A 398 13.01 -15.65 45.39
CA ARG A 398 11.71 -15.12 44.97
C ARG A 398 10.96 -14.47 46.13
N GLU A 399 11.00 -15.05 47.33
CA GLU A 399 10.42 -14.46 48.54
C GLU A 399 11.17 -13.19 48.95
N GLN A 400 12.50 -13.18 48.90
CA GLN A 400 13.32 -11.99 49.18
C GLN A 400 13.07 -10.85 48.19
N ALA A 401 13.00 -11.16 46.90
CA ALA A 401 12.70 -10.17 45.88
C ALA A 401 11.24 -9.69 45.95
N GLY A 402 10.30 -10.56 46.32
CA GLY A 402 8.91 -10.17 46.62
C GLY A 402 8.82 -9.22 47.82
N ALA A 403 9.64 -9.42 48.85
CA ALA A 403 9.76 -8.52 50.00
C ALA A 403 10.41 -7.16 49.64
N LEU A 404 11.34 -7.13 48.67
CA LEU A 404 11.95 -5.91 48.12
C LEU A 404 11.03 -5.16 47.14
N ALA A 405 10.21 -5.88 46.36
CA ALA A 405 9.26 -5.33 45.39
C ALA A 405 8.00 -4.72 46.04
N GLY A 406 7.77 -4.98 47.34
CA GLY A 406 6.71 -4.34 48.13
C GLY A 406 6.92 -2.85 48.43
N GLN A 407 8.05 -2.26 48.02
CA GLN A 407 8.26 -0.81 48.04
C GLN A 407 7.73 -0.22 46.73
N THR A 408 6.46 0.16 46.75
CA THR A 408 5.80 0.87 45.65
C THR A 408 6.55 2.16 45.31
N SER A 409 6.94 2.31 44.04
CA SER A 409 7.35 3.61 43.50
C SER A 409 6.25 4.64 43.82
N PRO A 410 6.60 5.86 44.28
CA PRO A 410 5.61 6.90 44.48
C PRO A 410 4.86 7.12 43.17
N ALA A 411 3.53 7.18 43.23
CA ALA A 411 2.71 7.54 42.09
C ALA A 411 3.27 8.85 41.51
N ALA A 412 3.71 8.79 40.25
CA ALA A 412 4.19 9.97 39.54
C ALA A 412 3.11 11.05 39.66
N THR A 413 3.51 12.26 40.06
CA THR A 413 2.58 13.38 40.19
C THR A 413 1.99 13.63 38.80
N VAL A 414 0.72 13.28 38.61
CA VAL A 414 0.04 13.43 37.33
C VAL A 414 -0.11 14.93 37.10
N THR A 415 0.78 15.50 36.30
CA THR A 415 0.63 16.87 35.78
C THR A 415 -0.72 16.95 35.06
N ALA A 416 -1.53 17.96 35.39
CA ALA A 416 -2.80 18.18 34.70
C ALA A 416 -2.52 18.37 33.19
N THR A 417 -3.00 17.44 32.37
CA THR A 417 -2.93 17.52 30.90
C THR A 417 -4.25 18.08 30.36
N VAL A 418 -4.16 18.99 29.39
CA VAL A 418 -5.33 19.46 28.63
C VAL A 418 -5.36 18.70 27.30
N PRO A 419 -6.52 18.17 26.87
CA PRO A 419 -6.66 17.54 25.55
C PRO A 419 -6.24 18.51 24.43
N ALA A 420 -5.47 18.02 23.46
CA ALA A 420 -5.04 18.83 22.33
C ALA A 420 -6.18 18.94 21.30
N LEU A 421 -6.42 20.16 20.80
CA LEU A 421 -7.33 20.40 19.68
C LEU A 421 -6.64 20.13 18.34
N PRO A 422 -7.40 19.82 17.27
CA PRO A 422 -6.86 19.71 15.92
C PRO A 422 -6.13 21.00 15.53
N THR A 423 -4.84 20.89 15.18
CA THR A 423 -4.06 22.05 14.73
C THR A 423 -4.35 22.32 13.25
N PRO A 424 -4.82 23.52 12.86
CA PRO A 424 -5.04 23.84 11.45
C PRO A 424 -3.72 23.85 10.68
N ALA A 425 -3.56 22.98 9.70
CA ALA A 425 -2.43 23.03 8.77
C ALA A 425 -2.70 24.05 7.66
N VAL A 426 -1.91 25.12 7.61
CA VAL A 426 -1.96 26.10 6.52
C VAL A 426 -0.82 25.82 5.54
N PRO A 427 -1.12 25.47 4.27
CA PRO A 427 -0.08 25.26 3.28
C PRO A 427 0.67 26.56 2.99
N SER A 428 1.95 26.43 2.65
CA SER A 428 2.80 27.54 2.23
C SER A 428 3.42 27.24 0.88
N GLN A 429 3.71 28.29 0.11
CA GLN A 429 4.33 28.20 -1.20
C GLN A 429 5.74 27.61 -1.08
N PRO A 430 6.05 26.48 -1.72
CA PRO A 430 7.42 25.95 -1.76
C PRO A 430 8.35 26.94 -2.46
N THR A 431 9.55 27.13 -1.90
CA THR A 431 10.56 28.08 -2.41
C THR A 431 11.92 27.43 -2.53
N ALA A 432 12.72 27.93 -3.48
CA ALA A 432 14.12 27.52 -3.65
C ALA A 432 14.93 28.70 -4.18
N PRO A 433 15.36 29.63 -3.30
CA PRO A 433 15.99 30.88 -3.71
C PRO A 433 17.33 30.68 -4.44
N GLN A 434 18.00 29.56 -4.20
CA GLN A 434 19.29 29.20 -4.83
C GLN A 434 19.09 28.21 -5.99
N TRP A 435 18.12 28.46 -6.86
CA TRP A 435 17.78 27.53 -7.95
C TRP A 435 18.82 27.46 -9.08
N GLY A 436 19.48 28.58 -9.38
CA GLY A 436 20.36 28.74 -10.54
C GLY A 436 19.68 29.43 -11.73
N GLU A 437 20.33 29.39 -12.89
CA GLU A 437 19.84 30.03 -14.12
C GLU A 437 18.69 29.24 -14.75
N VAL A 438 17.66 29.95 -15.20
CA VAL A 438 16.53 29.41 -15.97
C VAL A 438 16.45 30.18 -17.28
N ARG A 439 16.38 29.44 -18.39
CA ARG A 439 16.32 29.99 -19.76
C ARG A 439 14.90 30.14 -20.27
N THR A 440 13.97 29.31 -19.79
CA THR A 440 12.56 29.41 -20.14
C THR A 440 11.95 30.69 -19.56
N SER A 441 11.34 31.52 -20.41
CA SER A 441 10.64 32.73 -19.95
C SER A 441 9.28 32.38 -19.32
N LEU A 442 8.64 33.33 -18.65
CA LEU A 442 7.30 33.12 -18.09
C LEU A 442 6.22 32.91 -19.16
N GLU A 443 6.43 33.38 -20.39
CA GLU A 443 5.51 33.21 -21.51
C GLU A 443 5.46 31.76 -22.01
N ASP A 444 6.63 31.11 -22.01
CA ASP A 444 6.81 29.74 -22.52
C ASP A 444 6.72 28.69 -21.39
N MET A 445 6.67 29.12 -20.13
CA MET A 445 6.58 28.24 -18.97
C MET A 445 5.13 27.90 -18.62
N VAL A 446 4.87 26.60 -18.41
CA VAL A 446 3.59 26.08 -17.94
C VAL A 446 3.72 25.58 -16.51
N VAL A 447 2.81 26.04 -15.65
CA VAL A 447 2.82 25.72 -14.21
C VAL A 447 1.55 25.01 -13.80
N ILE A 448 1.69 24.12 -12.83
CA ILE A 448 0.57 23.60 -12.04
C ILE A 448 0.26 24.61 -10.95
N VAL A 449 -0.93 25.21 -10.99
CA VAL A 449 -1.41 26.11 -9.95
C VAL A 449 -1.86 25.32 -8.73
N SER A 450 -2.68 24.30 -8.94
CA SER A 450 -3.22 23.43 -7.89
C SER A 450 -3.79 22.14 -8.48
N THR A 451 -4.04 21.19 -7.58
CA THR A 451 -4.74 19.95 -7.84
C THR A 451 -5.92 19.82 -6.89
N GLY A 452 -6.99 19.18 -7.35
CA GLY A 452 -8.07 18.67 -6.52
C GLY A 452 -8.29 17.21 -6.88
N GLU A 453 -8.48 16.36 -5.89
CA GLU A 453 -8.67 14.93 -6.10
C GLU A 453 -9.78 14.40 -5.21
N VAL A 454 -10.46 13.36 -5.69
CA VAL A 454 -11.19 12.44 -4.84
C VAL A 454 -10.66 11.03 -5.10
N SER A 455 -10.28 10.35 -4.04
CA SER A 455 -9.71 9.01 -4.06
C SER A 455 -10.44 8.15 -3.05
N THR A 456 -10.00 6.90 -2.92
CA THR A 456 -10.46 5.96 -1.90
C THR A 456 -10.20 6.43 -0.46
N TRP A 457 -9.41 7.50 -0.28
CA TRP A 457 -9.15 8.17 0.98
C TRP A 457 -9.70 9.61 1.00
N GLY A 458 -10.73 9.91 0.22
CA GLY A 458 -11.34 11.25 0.16
C GLY A 458 -10.46 12.23 -0.61
N SER A 459 -10.17 13.39 -0.04
CA SER A 459 -9.39 14.44 -0.70
C SER A 459 -7.89 14.13 -0.76
N GLY A 460 -7.13 14.93 -1.51
CA GLY A 460 -5.67 14.76 -1.58
C GLY A 460 -4.95 14.97 -0.26
N ARG A 461 -5.55 15.75 0.65
CA ARG A 461 -5.00 15.98 1.99
C ARG A 461 -5.07 14.70 2.83
N THR A 462 -6.23 14.05 2.85
CA THR A 462 -6.48 12.84 3.63
C THR A 462 -5.82 11.62 2.99
N ARG A 463 -5.77 11.55 1.64
CA ARG A 463 -4.97 10.55 0.91
C ARG A 463 -3.49 10.65 1.24
N ARG A 464 -2.92 11.86 1.27
CA ARG A 464 -1.51 12.08 1.66
C ARG A 464 -1.24 11.60 3.09
N GLU A 465 -2.14 11.89 4.03
CA GLU A 465 -2.01 11.40 5.41
C GLU A 465 -2.02 9.87 5.44
N ALA A 466 -2.94 9.21 4.74
CA ALA A 466 -2.97 7.76 4.63
C ALA A 466 -1.68 7.20 3.98
N GLU A 467 -1.19 7.85 2.94
CA GLU A 467 0.02 7.46 2.21
C GLU A 467 1.30 7.53 3.08
N LEU A 468 1.35 8.47 4.02
CA LEU A 468 2.45 8.61 4.99
C LEU A 468 2.22 7.82 6.29
N GLY A 469 0.96 7.54 6.61
CA GLY A 469 0.51 7.00 7.90
C GLY A 469 0.18 5.51 7.90
N MET A 470 0.05 4.87 6.74
CA MET A 470 -0.22 3.43 6.63
C MET A 470 0.93 2.61 7.23
N ARG A 471 0.58 1.79 8.23
CA ARG A 471 1.46 0.91 9.00
C ARG A 471 0.75 -0.43 9.21
N GLY A 472 1.49 -1.50 9.42
CA GLY A 472 0.87 -2.78 9.80
C GLY A 472 -0.17 -3.28 8.78
N GLU A 473 -1.12 -4.10 9.24
CA GLU A 473 -2.13 -4.78 8.41
C GLU A 473 -3.36 -3.92 8.10
N ASP A 474 -3.86 -3.18 9.10
CA ASP A 474 -5.05 -2.32 9.00
C ASP A 474 -4.85 -0.97 9.69
N ASP A 475 -3.64 -0.67 10.15
CA ASP A 475 -3.35 0.51 10.96
C ASP A 475 -2.97 1.69 10.07
N VAL A 476 -3.89 2.64 9.88
CA VAL A 476 -3.62 3.85 9.10
C VAL A 476 -3.70 5.06 9.99
N GLU A 477 -2.54 5.68 10.22
CA GLU A 477 -2.46 6.86 11.05
C GLU A 477 -2.86 8.11 10.28
N LEU A 478 -3.89 8.80 10.77
CA LEU A 478 -4.38 10.07 10.23
C LEU A 478 -4.22 11.17 11.28
N THR A 479 -4.27 12.43 10.88
CA THR A 479 -4.34 13.54 11.85
C THR A 479 -5.78 13.73 12.32
N ALA A 480 -5.98 14.42 13.45
CA ALA A 480 -7.33 14.78 13.90
C ALA A 480 -8.10 15.63 12.86
N ALA A 481 -7.38 16.46 12.08
CA ALA A 481 -7.97 17.23 10.99
C ALA A 481 -8.39 16.32 9.82
N GLY A 482 -7.58 15.32 9.48
CA GLY A 482 -7.91 14.33 8.45
C GLY A 482 -9.11 13.46 8.82
N VAL A 483 -9.17 12.99 10.08
CA VAL A 483 -10.34 12.25 10.61
C VAL A 483 -11.59 13.12 10.55
N LEU A 484 -11.51 14.38 10.96
CA LEU A 484 -12.65 15.30 10.91
C LEU A 484 -13.12 15.57 9.48
N GLU A 485 -12.20 15.77 8.52
CA GLU A 485 -12.52 15.98 7.11
C GLU A 485 -13.23 14.75 6.49
N LEU A 486 -12.73 13.55 6.79
CA LEU A 486 -13.36 12.31 6.31
C LEU A 486 -14.71 12.07 6.97
N ALA A 487 -14.81 12.19 8.30
CA ALA A 487 -16.07 12.04 9.02
C ALA A 487 -17.14 13.04 8.54
N TRP A 488 -16.74 14.29 8.25
CA TRP A 488 -17.62 15.28 7.64
C TRP A 488 -18.06 14.86 6.23
N GLY A 489 -17.13 14.42 5.38
CA GLY A 489 -17.39 14.02 4.00
C GLY A 489 -18.26 12.76 3.86
N MET A 490 -18.12 11.82 4.80
CA MET A 490 -18.94 10.61 4.94
C MET A 490 -20.30 10.87 5.60
N GLY A 491 -20.48 12.08 6.14
CA GLY A 491 -21.66 12.48 6.88
C GLY A 491 -21.79 11.99 8.32
N LEU A 492 -20.80 11.26 8.85
CA LEU A 492 -20.73 10.84 10.25
C LEU A 492 -20.77 12.02 11.22
N LEU A 493 -20.24 13.17 10.81
CA LEU A 493 -20.29 14.42 11.57
C LEU A 493 -20.88 15.56 10.73
N THR A 494 -21.75 16.34 11.35
CA THR A 494 -22.35 17.53 10.75
C THR A 494 -22.30 18.68 11.74
N TYR A 495 -21.84 19.85 11.30
CA TYR A 495 -21.84 21.03 12.14
C TYR A 495 -23.24 21.63 12.24
N GLN A 496 -23.69 21.98 13.45
CA GLN A 496 -24.95 22.68 13.66
C GLN A 496 -24.74 23.88 14.58
N GLU A 497 -25.45 24.98 14.34
CA GLU A 497 -25.44 26.18 15.20
C GLU A 497 -26.45 26.05 16.37
N SER A 498 -27.45 25.17 16.24
CA SER A 498 -28.51 24.93 17.23
C SER A 498 -28.63 23.43 17.49
N PRO A 499 -28.82 22.97 18.75
CA PRO A 499 -29.04 23.76 19.97
C PRO A 499 -27.79 24.44 20.54
N LYS A 500 -26.59 23.97 20.21
CA LYS A 500 -25.31 24.61 20.58
C LYS A 500 -24.35 24.53 19.37
N PRO A 501 -23.58 25.58 19.07
CA PRO A 501 -22.60 25.52 17.99
C PRO A 501 -21.55 24.42 18.21
N GLY A 502 -21.46 23.46 17.29
CA GLY A 502 -20.50 22.36 17.36
C GLY A 502 -20.77 21.24 16.37
N TRP A 503 -19.94 20.19 16.45
CA TRP A 503 -20.10 18.98 15.65
C TRP A 503 -21.12 18.06 16.29
N TYR A 504 -22.04 17.55 15.48
CA TYR A 504 -23.05 16.59 15.88
C TYR A 504 -22.89 15.30 15.10
N ASP A 505 -23.08 14.18 15.78
CA ASP A 505 -23.12 12.87 15.13
C ASP A 505 -24.47 12.59 14.46
N MET A 506 -24.60 11.39 13.90
CA MET A 506 -25.81 10.94 13.20
C MET A 506 -27.03 10.81 14.11
N ASP A 507 -26.83 10.61 15.42
CA ASP A 507 -27.90 10.53 16.42
C ASP A 507 -28.29 11.93 16.95
N GLY A 508 -27.57 12.98 16.53
CA GLY A 508 -27.79 14.35 16.96
C GLY A 508 -27.18 14.67 18.32
N GLU A 509 -26.20 13.89 18.78
CA GLU A 509 -25.41 14.18 19.98
C GLU A 509 -24.22 15.08 19.68
N LEU A 510 -23.92 16.02 20.59
CA LEU A 510 -22.79 16.94 20.44
C LEU A 510 -21.47 16.21 20.71
N VAL A 511 -20.55 16.30 19.76
CA VAL A 511 -19.20 15.73 19.82
C VAL A 511 -18.16 16.85 20.01
N PRO A 512 -17.40 16.87 21.13
CA PRO A 512 -16.27 17.77 21.30
C PRO A 512 -15.15 17.48 20.31
N GLU A 513 -14.47 18.53 19.80
CA GLU A 513 -13.42 18.40 18.78
C GLU A 513 -12.24 17.55 19.25
N GLU A 514 -11.90 17.64 20.53
CA GLU A 514 -10.83 16.85 21.16
C GLU A 514 -11.13 15.34 21.20
N GLU A 515 -12.39 14.94 21.05
CA GLU A 515 -12.81 13.54 21.06
C GLU A 515 -12.98 12.94 19.66
N VAL A 516 -13.03 13.77 18.61
CA VAL A 516 -13.26 13.34 17.22
C VAL A 516 -12.27 12.27 16.79
N TYR A 517 -10.98 12.49 17.07
CA TYR A 517 -9.95 11.52 16.70
C TYR A 517 -10.17 10.17 17.39
N ALA A 518 -10.32 10.16 18.72
CA ALA A 518 -10.45 8.91 19.48
C ALA A 518 -11.76 8.16 19.19
N ARG A 519 -12.85 8.88 18.85
CA ARG A 519 -14.16 8.27 18.56
C ARG A 519 -14.29 7.76 17.12
N TYR A 520 -13.76 8.48 16.12
CA TYR A 520 -14.08 8.21 14.71
C TYR A 520 -12.92 7.65 13.89
N ARG A 521 -11.67 7.69 14.38
CA ARG A 521 -10.50 7.28 13.58
C ARG A 521 -10.61 5.86 13.03
N ASP A 522 -10.97 4.89 13.88
CA ASP A 522 -11.06 3.49 13.44
C ASP A 522 -12.22 3.25 12.48
N GLU A 523 -13.37 3.90 12.71
CA GLU A 523 -14.52 3.82 11.81
C GLU A 523 -14.20 4.43 10.43
N VAL A 524 -13.58 5.60 10.41
CA VAL A 524 -13.16 6.28 9.17
C VAL A 524 -12.15 5.41 8.40
N VAL A 525 -11.17 4.83 9.08
CA VAL A 525 -10.15 3.94 8.45
C VAL A 525 -10.77 2.65 7.89
N ALA A 526 -11.79 2.11 8.55
CA ALA A 526 -12.53 0.94 8.05
C ALA A 526 -13.35 1.24 6.80
N ARG A 527 -13.93 2.45 6.71
CA ARG A 527 -14.75 2.93 5.58
C ARG A 527 -13.94 3.46 4.39
N CYS A 528 -12.60 3.51 4.48
CA CYS A 528 -11.71 4.07 3.46
C CYS A 528 -10.75 3.04 2.85
N GLY A 529 -10.24 3.39 1.68
CA GLY A 529 -9.14 2.69 1.00
C GLY A 529 -9.59 1.41 0.30
N ILE A 530 -8.61 0.53 0.06
CA ILE A 530 -8.84 -0.81 -0.48
C ILE A 530 -9.50 -1.68 0.59
N ARG A 531 -10.71 -2.16 0.30
CA ARG A 531 -11.52 -2.99 1.21
C ARG A 531 -12.42 -3.93 0.42
N GLU A 532 -13.11 -4.82 1.12
CA GLU A 532 -14.15 -5.66 0.50
C GLU A 532 -15.27 -4.79 -0.09
N PHE A 533 -15.88 -5.26 -1.17
CA PHE A 533 -16.97 -4.53 -1.81
C PHE A 533 -18.16 -4.38 -0.89
N VAL A 534 -18.59 -3.13 -0.70
CA VAL A 534 -19.88 -2.78 -0.10
C VAL A 534 -20.90 -2.75 -1.23
N ASP A 535 -22.04 -3.40 -1.04
CA ASP A 535 -23.10 -3.39 -2.03
C ASP A 535 -23.78 -2.01 -2.08
N ASP A 536 -23.55 -1.29 -3.17
CA ASP A 536 -24.15 0.01 -3.47
C ASP A 536 -25.08 -0.03 -4.70
N GLY A 537 -25.32 -1.23 -5.25
CA GLY A 537 -26.10 -1.47 -6.47
C GLY A 537 -25.32 -1.37 -7.78
N VAL A 538 -24.21 -0.63 -7.83
CA VAL A 538 -23.30 -0.55 -9.00
C VAL A 538 -22.19 -1.60 -8.87
N ILE A 539 -21.76 -1.85 -7.63
CA ILE A 539 -20.77 -2.82 -7.22
C ILE A 539 -21.38 -3.69 -6.14
N ALA A 540 -21.14 -5.00 -6.22
CA ALA A 540 -21.63 -5.97 -5.26
C ALA A 540 -20.66 -7.17 -5.18
N PRO A 541 -20.64 -7.92 -4.07
CA PRO A 541 -19.83 -9.13 -3.95
C PRO A 541 -20.33 -10.28 -4.85
N ASP A 542 -21.59 -10.24 -5.26
CA ASP A 542 -22.24 -11.14 -6.19
C ASP A 542 -22.82 -10.40 -7.41
N ALA A 543 -22.92 -11.08 -8.54
CA ALA A 543 -23.51 -10.54 -9.76
C ALA A 543 -24.75 -11.35 -10.17
N GLU A 544 -25.79 -10.65 -10.61
CA GLU A 544 -26.94 -11.26 -11.26
C GLU A 544 -26.58 -11.63 -12.71
N ILE A 545 -26.84 -12.88 -13.07
CA ILE A 545 -26.65 -13.42 -14.42
C ILE A 545 -27.93 -14.14 -14.87
N ASP A 546 -28.32 -13.93 -16.12
CA ASP A 546 -29.46 -14.61 -16.70
C ASP A 546 -29.07 -15.97 -17.29
N ALA A 547 -29.68 -17.03 -16.79
CA ALA A 547 -29.65 -18.34 -17.45
C ALA A 547 -30.80 -18.41 -18.46
N THR A 548 -30.45 -18.67 -19.72
CA THR A 548 -31.44 -18.93 -20.77
C THR A 548 -31.92 -20.37 -20.67
N VAL A 549 -33.22 -20.57 -20.46
CA VAL A 549 -33.85 -21.89 -20.36
C VAL A 549 -35.04 -21.99 -21.31
N TYR A 550 -35.31 -23.19 -21.81
CA TYR A 550 -36.54 -23.48 -22.54
C TYR A 550 -37.55 -24.08 -21.59
N LEU A 551 -38.78 -23.56 -21.59
CA LEU A 551 -39.85 -24.09 -20.73
C LEU A 551 -40.18 -25.53 -21.11
N ASP A 552 -40.29 -26.41 -20.12
CA ASP A 552 -40.66 -27.82 -20.29
C ASP A 552 -42.18 -28.04 -20.29
N ARG A 553 -42.94 -27.03 -19.84
CA ARG A 553 -44.39 -27.02 -19.75
C ARG A 553 -44.94 -25.62 -20.00
N ASP A 554 -46.24 -25.56 -20.31
CA ASP A 554 -46.95 -24.31 -20.48
C ASP A 554 -47.03 -23.53 -19.14
N ILE A 555 -46.80 -22.23 -19.19
CA ILE A 555 -46.93 -21.29 -18.06
C ILE A 555 -47.85 -20.15 -18.47
N THR A 556 -48.89 -19.90 -17.68
CA THR A 556 -49.82 -18.79 -17.89
C THR A 556 -49.60 -17.70 -16.86
N LEU A 557 -49.46 -16.47 -17.34
CA LEU A 557 -49.27 -15.24 -16.57
C LEU A 557 -50.45 -14.29 -16.85
N THR A 558 -50.74 -13.38 -15.93
CA THR A 558 -51.70 -12.28 -16.17
C THR A 558 -50.93 -10.98 -16.39
N VAL A 559 -51.36 -10.20 -17.39
CA VAL A 559 -50.83 -8.87 -17.72
C VAL A 559 -51.95 -7.84 -17.69
N ALA A 560 -51.60 -6.57 -17.43
CA ALA A 560 -52.57 -5.52 -17.15
C ALA A 560 -53.47 -5.15 -18.35
N ASP A 561 -52.99 -5.28 -19.58
CA ASP A 561 -53.71 -4.84 -20.78
C ASP A 561 -53.41 -5.65 -22.06
N GLU A 562 -54.23 -5.42 -23.08
CA GLU A 562 -54.12 -6.07 -24.39
C GLU A 562 -52.81 -5.75 -25.11
N ALA A 563 -52.31 -4.51 -24.96
CA ALA A 563 -51.13 -4.04 -25.67
C ALA A 563 -49.89 -4.81 -25.22
N THR A 564 -49.75 -4.98 -23.91
CA THR A 564 -48.69 -5.78 -23.28
C THR A 564 -48.78 -7.24 -23.73
N ALA A 565 -49.98 -7.85 -23.67
CA ALA A 565 -50.17 -9.24 -24.09
C ALA A 565 -49.76 -9.45 -25.56
N ARG A 566 -50.21 -8.57 -26.46
CA ARG A 566 -49.87 -8.63 -27.88
C ARG A 566 -48.38 -8.40 -28.14
N SER A 567 -47.73 -7.54 -27.36
CA SER A 567 -46.28 -7.33 -27.45
C SER A 567 -45.50 -8.60 -27.12
N VAL A 568 -45.84 -9.29 -26.03
CA VAL A 568 -45.21 -10.55 -25.65
C VAL A 568 -45.48 -11.63 -26.72
N ALA A 569 -46.70 -11.73 -27.22
CA ALA A 569 -47.05 -12.66 -28.30
C ALA A 569 -46.29 -12.37 -29.60
N ALA A 570 -45.96 -11.12 -29.88
CA ALA A 570 -45.18 -10.74 -31.07
C ALA A 570 -43.70 -11.12 -30.95
N ALA A 571 -43.15 -11.19 -29.73
CA ALA A 571 -41.76 -11.56 -29.49
C ALA A 571 -41.48 -13.04 -29.74
N ASP A 572 -42.42 -13.93 -29.39
CA ASP A 572 -42.39 -15.37 -29.75
C ASP A 572 -43.79 -15.86 -30.18
N PRO A 573 -44.21 -15.59 -31.44
CA PRO A 573 -45.54 -15.96 -31.91
C PRO A 573 -45.77 -17.48 -32.01
N ALA A 574 -44.69 -18.25 -32.10
CA ALA A 574 -44.77 -19.71 -32.23
C ALA A 574 -45.06 -20.38 -30.88
N HIS A 575 -44.58 -19.81 -29.77
CA HIS A 575 -44.70 -20.40 -28.43
C HIS A 575 -45.47 -19.51 -27.44
N THR A 576 -46.22 -18.51 -27.88
CA THR A 576 -47.02 -17.65 -26.99
C THR A 576 -48.47 -17.57 -27.44
N ARG A 577 -49.41 -17.72 -26.50
CA ARG A 577 -50.86 -17.50 -26.72
C ARG A 577 -51.36 -16.43 -25.76
N VAL A 578 -52.31 -15.61 -26.20
CA VAL A 578 -52.92 -14.58 -25.35
C VAL A 578 -54.43 -14.61 -25.43
N ALA A 579 -55.10 -14.32 -24.32
CA ALA A 579 -56.56 -14.26 -24.23
C ALA A 579 -57.03 -13.21 -23.21
N PRO A 580 -58.13 -12.47 -23.45
CA PRO A 580 -58.67 -11.54 -22.48
C PRO A 580 -59.25 -12.26 -21.26
N GLN A 581 -59.13 -11.66 -20.08
CA GLN A 581 -59.76 -12.15 -18.85
C GLN A 581 -61.11 -11.45 -18.64
N GLU A 582 -62.19 -12.23 -18.55
CA GLU A 582 -63.54 -11.68 -18.46
C GLU A 582 -63.74 -10.88 -17.16
N GLY A 583 -64.16 -9.62 -17.31
CA GLY A 583 -64.58 -8.77 -16.19
C GLY A 583 -63.49 -7.98 -15.47
N THR A 584 -62.21 -8.18 -15.77
CA THR A 584 -61.09 -7.47 -15.10
C THR A 584 -60.33 -6.47 -16.00
N GLY A 585 -60.46 -6.58 -17.32
CA GLY A 585 -59.71 -5.75 -18.28
C GLY A 585 -58.28 -6.24 -18.53
N GLU A 586 -57.83 -7.22 -17.75
CA GLU A 586 -56.52 -7.87 -17.85
C GLU A 586 -56.51 -8.92 -18.97
N TRP A 587 -55.31 -9.35 -19.36
CA TRP A 587 -55.10 -10.40 -20.36
C TRP A 587 -54.24 -11.51 -19.77
N THR A 588 -54.42 -12.72 -20.27
CA THR A 588 -53.58 -13.87 -19.97
C THR A 588 -52.56 -14.06 -21.08
N VAL A 589 -51.32 -14.37 -20.72
CA VAL A 589 -50.23 -14.75 -21.61
C VAL A 589 -49.80 -16.16 -21.24
N THR A 590 -50.03 -17.12 -22.13
CA THR A 590 -49.58 -18.50 -22.00
C THR A 590 -48.33 -18.72 -22.85
N CYS A 591 -47.18 -18.80 -22.19
CA CYS A 591 -45.92 -19.27 -22.78
C CYS A 591 -45.97 -20.80 -22.84
N LEU A 592 -45.95 -21.37 -24.04
CA LEU A 592 -46.01 -22.81 -24.27
C LEU A 592 -44.67 -23.49 -23.95
N ALA A 593 -44.69 -24.81 -23.76
CA ALA A 593 -43.46 -25.61 -23.74
C ALA A 593 -42.60 -25.33 -24.98
N GLY A 594 -41.29 -25.11 -24.79
CA GLY A 594 -40.36 -24.65 -25.82
C GLY A 594 -40.20 -23.14 -25.91
N CYS A 595 -40.99 -22.34 -25.18
CA CYS A 595 -40.77 -20.89 -25.07
C CYS A 595 -39.45 -20.59 -24.34
N LEU A 596 -38.72 -19.56 -24.80
CA LEU A 596 -37.48 -19.10 -24.19
C LEU A 596 -37.78 -18.26 -22.95
N ALA A 597 -37.27 -18.67 -21.79
CA ALA A 597 -37.33 -17.90 -20.56
C ALA A 597 -35.92 -17.54 -20.08
N ARG A 598 -35.79 -16.39 -19.41
CA ARG A 598 -34.58 -15.99 -18.69
C ARG A 598 -34.83 -16.13 -17.21
N VAL A 599 -33.97 -16.89 -16.54
CA VAL A 599 -34.07 -17.13 -15.09
C VAL A 599 -32.86 -16.48 -14.43
N PRO A 600 -33.07 -15.50 -13.53
CA PRO A 600 -31.99 -14.90 -12.77
C PRO A 600 -31.25 -15.94 -11.93
N ARG A 601 -29.91 -15.87 -11.91
CA ARG A 601 -29.02 -16.61 -11.02
C ARG A 601 -28.02 -15.64 -10.41
N ARG A 602 -27.57 -15.95 -9.20
CA ARG A 602 -26.45 -15.24 -8.56
C ARG A 602 -25.15 -15.99 -8.78
N ALA A 603 -24.12 -15.27 -9.21
CA ALA A 603 -22.76 -15.78 -9.32
C ALA A 603 -21.84 -15.01 -8.37
N THR A 604 -21.13 -15.73 -7.50
CA THR A 604 -20.11 -15.13 -6.65
C THR A 604 -18.95 -14.62 -7.50
N LEU A 605 -18.57 -13.36 -7.31
CA LEU A 605 -17.43 -12.79 -8.01
C LEU A 605 -16.12 -13.37 -7.46
N SER A 606 -15.14 -13.59 -8.34
CA SER A 606 -13.78 -13.98 -7.93
C SER A 606 -12.98 -12.80 -7.35
N ARG A 607 -13.44 -11.57 -7.63
CA ARG A 607 -12.87 -10.32 -7.17
C ARG A 607 -13.90 -9.69 -6.25
N THR A 608 -13.60 -9.65 -4.97
CA THR A 608 -14.48 -9.13 -3.91
C THR A 608 -13.87 -7.94 -3.17
N VAL A 609 -12.73 -7.44 -3.65
CA VAL A 609 -11.95 -6.36 -3.03
C VAL A 609 -11.61 -5.33 -4.10
N GLY A 610 -11.81 -4.06 -3.77
CA GLY A 610 -11.46 -2.93 -4.63
C GLY A 610 -11.23 -1.65 -3.84
N GLY A 611 -10.63 -0.66 -4.50
CA GLY A 611 -10.49 0.68 -3.97
C GLY A 611 -11.77 1.48 -4.20
N GLN A 612 -12.61 1.59 -3.18
CA GLN A 612 -13.89 2.29 -3.28
C GLN A 612 -13.76 3.68 -2.66
N MET A 613 -14.55 4.64 -3.15
CA MET A 613 -14.76 5.92 -2.49
C MET A 613 -15.09 5.71 -0.99
N PRO A 614 -14.74 6.65 -0.09
CA PRO A 614 -15.10 6.54 1.31
C PRO A 614 -16.59 6.26 1.47
N GLU A 615 -16.96 5.23 2.25
CA GLU A 615 -18.37 4.86 2.41
C GLU A 615 -19.18 6.05 2.98
N GLY A 616 -20.25 6.44 2.29
CA GLY A 616 -21.05 7.62 2.64
C GLY A 616 -20.53 8.95 2.10
N PHE A 617 -19.49 8.95 1.25
CA PHE A 617 -19.03 10.17 0.58
C PHE A 617 -20.16 10.86 -0.18
N ASP A 618 -20.47 12.10 0.20
CA ASP A 618 -21.60 12.84 -0.36
C ASP A 618 -21.13 14.13 -1.07
N PRO A 619 -21.23 14.21 -2.41
CA PRO A 619 -20.94 15.43 -3.18
C PRO A 619 -21.79 16.64 -2.76
N ALA A 620 -23.00 16.45 -2.24
CA ALA A 620 -23.87 17.56 -1.82
C ALA A 620 -23.30 18.34 -0.64
N ARG A 621 -22.45 17.71 0.20
CA ARG A 621 -21.75 18.38 1.30
C ARG A 621 -20.77 19.45 0.82
N TRP A 622 -20.33 19.36 -0.44
CA TRP A 622 -19.53 20.41 -1.09
C TRP A 622 -20.38 21.59 -1.58
N GLY A 623 -21.67 21.63 -1.25
CA GLY A 623 -22.61 22.68 -1.64
C GLY A 623 -23.19 22.51 -3.05
N ILE A 624 -22.95 21.36 -3.69
CA ILE A 624 -23.57 21.02 -4.97
C ILE A 624 -25.06 20.71 -4.71
N PRO A 625 -26.01 21.32 -5.43
CA PRO A 625 -27.43 21.05 -5.22
C PRO A 625 -27.77 19.57 -5.39
N ALA A 626 -28.56 18.99 -4.47
CA ALA A 626 -28.95 17.58 -4.51
C ALA A 626 -29.60 17.18 -5.85
N THR A 627 -30.46 18.04 -6.39
CA THR A 627 -31.09 17.84 -7.71
C THR A 627 -30.09 17.74 -8.86
N MET A 628 -28.93 18.38 -8.73
CA MET A 628 -27.85 18.31 -9.71
C MET A 628 -27.07 17.01 -9.55
N VAL A 629 -26.80 16.59 -8.31
CA VAL A 629 -26.15 15.30 -8.01
C VAL A 629 -26.99 14.14 -8.53
N GLU A 630 -28.31 14.16 -8.32
CA GLU A 630 -29.24 13.11 -8.77
C GLU A 630 -29.38 13.03 -10.31
N ALA A 631 -29.21 14.14 -11.01
CA ALA A 631 -29.33 14.21 -12.47
C ALA A 631 -28.06 13.78 -13.21
N MET A 632 -26.91 13.83 -12.54
CA MET A 632 -25.59 13.54 -13.10
C MET A 632 -25.21 12.08 -12.86
N ASP A 633 -24.35 11.54 -13.71
CA ASP A 633 -23.61 10.32 -13.36
C ASP A 633 -22.70 10.58 -12.13
N PRO A 634 -22.54 9.63 -11.19
CA PRO A 634 -21.69 9.81 -10.00
C PRO A 634 -20.29 10.34 -10.32
N ILE A 635 -19.65 9.86 -11.40
CA ILE A 635 -18.31 10.33 -11.76
C ILE A 635 -18.28 11.81 -12.14
N ALA A 636 -19.37 12.34 -12.70
CA ALA A 636 -19.47 13.74 -13.06
C ALA A 636 -19.61 14.60 -11.79
N ALA A 637 -20.35 14.13 -10.78
CA ALA A 637 -20.45 14.80 -9.49
C ALA A 637 -19.10 14.80 -8.78
N TRP A 638 -18.38 13.68 -8.80
CA TRP A 638 -17.02 13.58 -8.27
C TRP A 638 -16.04 14.51 -9.00
N ASN A 639 -16.07 14.55 -10.33
CA ASN A 639 -15.23 15.45 -11.12
C ASN A 639 -15.50 16.92 -10.77
N LEU A 640 -16.77 17.28 -10.56
CA LEU A 640 -17.16 18.63 -10.12
C LEU A 640 -16.61 18.96 -8.74
N VAL A 641 -16.68 18.04 -7.78
CA VAL A 641 -16.04 18.21 -6.46
C VAL A 641 -14.54 18.45 -6.63
N THR A 642 -13.84 17.69 -7.49
CA THR A 642 -12.39 17.86 -7.67
C THR A 642 -12.03 19.22 -8.27
N ALA A 643 -12.85 19.75 -9.18
CA ALA A 643 -12.66 21.07 -9.74
C ALA A 643 -12.85 22.15 -8.66
N VAL A 644 -13.90 22.03 -7.84
CA VAL A 644 -14.14 22.91 -6.69
C VAL A 644 -12.96 22.88 -5.72
N ASP A 645 -12.49 21.70 -5.32
CA ASP A 645 -11.35 21.55 -4.41
C ASP A 645 -10.06 22.12 -4.98
N ALA A 646 -9.82 22.00 -6.29
CA ALA A 646 -8.64 22.59 -6.95
C ALA A 646 -8.64 24.13 -6.86
N PHE A 647 -9.74 24.78 -7.25
CA PHE A 647 -9.85 26.25 -7.18
C PHE A 647 -9.77 26.75 -5.73
N LEU A 648 -10.47 26.08 -4.80
CA LEU A 648 -10.42 26.41 -3.38
C LEU A 648 -9.02 26.23 -2.79
N SER A 649 -8.31 25.15 -3.13
CA SER A 649 -6.96 24.89 -2.65
C SER A 649 -5.95 25.94 -3.11
N ALA A 650 -6.14 26.53 -4.30
CA ALA A 650 -5.35 27.67 -4.77
C ALA A 650 -5.82 29.04 -4.24
N GLY A 651 -6.94 29.10 -3.50
CA GLY A 651 -7.45 30.34 -2.93
C GLY A 651 -7.94 31.35 -3.97
N PHE A 652 -8.59 30.88 -5.03
CA PHE A 652 -9.19 31.73 -6.06
C PHE A 652 -10.49 31.11 -6.60
N SER A 653 -11.23 31.85 -7.43
CA SER A 653 -12.49 31.38 -8.01
C SER A 653 -12.46 31.43 -9.55
N PRO A 654 -13.32 30.65 -10.23
CA PRO A 654 -13.48 30.79 -11.67
C PRO A 654 -13.93 32.19 -12.11
N ALA A 655 -14.70 32.90 -11.27
CA ALA A 655 -15.06 34.29 -11.53
C ALA A 655 -13.84 35.21 -11.55
N GLU A 656 -12.94 35.07 -10.58
CA GLU A 656 -11.68 35.82 -10.54
C GLU A 656 -10.81 35.52 -11.76
N LEU A 657 -10.76 34.25 -12.20
CA LEU A 657 -10.05 33.86 -13.41
C LEU A 657 -10.58 34.61 -14.64
N LEU A 658 -11.90 34.65 -14.83
CA LEU A 658 -12.55 35.31 -15.97
C LEU A 658 -12.48 36.85 -15.91
N GLN A 659 -12.18 37.43 -14.74
CA GLN A 659 -11.83 38.85 -14.63
C GLN A 659 -10.43 39.15 -15.17
N ALA A 660 -9.56 38.15 -15.22
CA ALA A 660 -8.15 38.29 -15.61
C ALA A 660 -7.84 37.78 -17.02
N VAL A 661 -8.52 36.71 -17.44
CA VAL A 661 -8.29 35.98 -18.69
C VAL A 661 -9.54 36.07 -19.56
N HIS A 662 -9.38 36.20 -20.88
CA HIS A 662 -10.52 36.18 -21.79
C HIS A 662 -11.19 34.79 -21.73
N PRO A 663 -12.53 34.67 -21.69
CA PRO A 663 -13.19 33.38 -21.54
C PRO A 663 -12.81 32.34 -22.60
N SER A 664 -12.48 32.75 -23.84
CA SER A 664 -12.01 31.82 -24.88
C SER A 664 -10.65 31.19 -24.60
N ASP A 665 -9.89 31.76 -23.67
CA ASP A 665 -8.54 31.30 -23.33
C ASP A 665 -8.53 30.40 -22.08
N VAL A 666 -9.72 30.03 -21.60
CA VAL A 666 -9.92 29.04 -20.53
C VAL A 666 -10.49 27.76 -21.16
N ALA A 667 -9.67 26.71 -21.20
CA ALA A 667 -9.98 25.44 -21.84
C ALA A 667 -10.18 24.31 -20.82
N SER A 668 -10.74 23.18 -21.26
CA SER A 668 -10.78 21.93 -20.50
C SER A 668 -10.20 20.77 -21.29
N THR A 669 -9.44 19.93 -20.60
CA THR A 669 -8.89 18.67 -21.15
C THR A 669 -9.23 17.44 -20.31
N GLN A 670 -10.19 17.54 -19.39
CA GLN A 670 -10.53 16.46 -18.47
C GLN A 670 -11.06 15.23 -19.23
N GLY A 671 -10.42 14.07 -19.06
CA GLY A 671 -10.78 12.83 -19.73
C GLY A 671 -11.37 11.77 -18.79
N THR A 672 -11.77 10.64 -19.36
CA THR A 672 -12.15 9.42 -18.62
C THR A 672 -11.62 8.19 -19.37
N GLY A 673 -11.46 7.06 -18.70
CA GLY A 673 -11.11 5.79 -19.33
C GLY A 673 -12.33 5.12 -19.95
N PHE A 674 -13.47 5.15 -19.25
CA PHE A 674 -14.73 4.53 -19.69
C PHE A 674 -15.85 5.53 -19.99
N GLY A 675 -16.01 6.58 -19.17
CA GLY A 675 -17.21 7.44 -19.18
C GLY A 675 -18.20 7.05 -18.08
N GLY A 676 -19.41 7.61 -18.10
CA GLY A 676 -20.43 7.41 -17.04
C GLY A 676 -20.88 5.96 -16.94
N MET A 677 -20.33 5.21 -15.98
CA MET A 677 -20.49 3.76 -15.90
C MET A 677 -21.91 3.37 -15.47
N GLU A 678 -22.46 4.07 -14.47
CA GLU A 678 -23.84 3.88 -14.05
C GLU A 678 -24.81 4.25 -15.19
N SER A 679 -24.55 5.36 -15.88
CA SER A 679 -25.35 5.80 -17.03
C SER A 679 -25.32 4.79 -18.17
N MET A 680 -24.14 4.22 -18.48
CA MET A 680 -24.01 3.14 -19.46
C MET A 680 -24.79 1.88 -19.04
N ARG A 681 -24.74 1.50 -17.76
CA ARG A 681 -25.49 0.36 -17.23
C ARG A 681 -26.99 0.57 -17.37
N LYS A 682 -27.52 1.73 -16.95
CA LYS A 682 -28.95 2.09 -17.15
C LYS A 682 -29.33 2.09 -18.62
N MET A 683 -28.44 2.55 -19.50
CA MET A 683 -28.68 2.60 -20.94
C MET A 683 -28.77 1.21 -21.58
N PHE A 684 -27.93 0.24 -21.18
CA PHE A 684 -27.90 -1.08 -21.78
C PHE A 684 -28.70 -2.13 -20.98
N VAL A 685 -28.35 -2.30 -19.70
CA VAL A 685 -28.97 -3.29 -18.80
C VAL A 685 -30.37 -2.84 -18.40
N GLY A 686 -30.52 -1.60 -17.93
CA GLY A 686 -31.84 -1.07 -17.56
C GLY A 686 -32.82 -1.09 -18.73
N ARG A 687 -32.36 -0.77 -19.95
CA ARG A 687 -33.19 -0.92 -21.16
C ARG A 687 -33.56 -2.36 -21.48
N LEU A 688 -32.66 -3.33 -21.24
CA LEU A 688 -32.94 -4.74 -21.47
C LEU A 688 -33.96 -5.31 -20.47
N LEU A 689 -33.93 -4.80 -19.24
CA LEU A 689 -34.82 -5.18 -18.14
C LEU A 689 -36.12 -4.35 -18.09
N ASP A 690 -36.27 -3.36 -18.98
CA ASP A 690 -37.37 -2.38 -19.02
C ASP A 690 -37.52 -1.58 -17.71
N GLU A 691 -36.38 -1.23 -17.11
CA GLU A 691 -36.31 -0.33 -15.95
C GLU A 691 -36.51 1.13 -16.36
N ASP A 692 -37.05 1.93 -15.43
CA ASP A 692 -37.18 3.37 -15.58
C ASP A 692 -35.81 4.03 -15.80
N ARG A 693 -35.74 4.91 -16.80
CA ARG A 693 -34.49 5.57 -17.19
C ARG A 693 -34.73 7.02 -17.61
N PRO A 694 -33.85 7.96 -17.19
CA PRO A 694 -33.91 9.35 -17.64
C PRO A 694 -33.84 9.46 -19.17
N SER A 695 -34.56 10.44 -19.74
CA SER A 695 -34.63 10.65 -21.19
C SER A 695 -33.29 11.09 -21.80
N ASP A 696 -32.42 11.67 -20.99
CA ASP A 696 -31.08 12.19 -21.31
C ASP A 696 -29.95 11.20 -20.98
N ILE A 697 -30.25 9.95 -20.60
CA ILE A 697 -29.23 8.97 -20.16
C ILE A 697 -28.09 8.74 -21.17
N LEU A 698 -28.37 8.85 -22.47
CA LEU A 698 -27.33 8.75 -23.50
C LEU A 698 -26.32 9.90 -23.40
N GLN A 699 -26.77 11.12 -23.07
CA GLN A 699 -25.92 12.27 -22.88
C GLN A 699 -24.98 12.04 -21.69
N GLU A 700 -25.52 11.60 -20.55
CA GLU A 700 -24.73 11.37 -19.33
C GLU A 700 -23.72 10.21 -19.47
N ALA A 701 -23.99 9.25 -20.38
CA ALA A 701 -23.03 8.20 -20.73
C ALA A 701 -21.83 8.68 -21.57
N LEU A 702 -21.89 9.86 -22.20
CA LEU A 702 -20.81 10.36 -23.04
C LEU A 702 -19.59 10.79 -22.18
N PRO A 703 -18.37 10.28 -22.46
CA PRO A 703 -17.17 10.65 -21.71
C PRO A 703 -16.93 12.15 -21.56
N ASN A 704 -17.28 12.95 -22.58
CA ASN A 704 -17.05 14.39 -22.56
C ASN A 704 -18.00 15.16 -21.64
N VAL A 705 -19.17 14.60 -21.28
CA VAL A 705 -20.19 15.27 -20.48
C VAL A 705 -19.75 15.44 -19.02
N VAL A 706 -18.90 14.54 -18.53
CA VAL A 706 -18.23 14.65 -17.21
C VAL A 706 -17.47 15.98 -17.07
N ALA A 707 -16.74 16.39 -18.11
CA ALA A 707 -16.05 17.67 -18.16
C ALA A 707 -16.98 18.85 -18.51
N ALA A 708 -18.04 18.59 -19.28
CA ALA A 708 -19.03 19.60 -19.64
C ALA A 708 -19.80 20.11 -18.41
N HIS A 709 -20.15 19.22 -17.47
CA HIS A 709 -20.75 19.61 -16.19
C HIS A 709 -19.87 20.58 -15.39
N VAL A 710 -18.55 20.35 -15.35
CA VAL A 710 -17.61 21.28 -14.72
C VAL A 710 -17.58 22.64 -15.42
N MET A 711 -17.55 22.64 -16.75
CA MET A 711 -17.49 23.87 -17.52
C MET A 711 -18.78 24.68 -17.45
N GLN A 712 -19.94 24.02 -17.50
CA GLN A 712 -21.25 24.69 -17.47
C GLN A 712 -21.65 25.17 -16.09
N SER A 713 -21.38 24.39 -15.05
CA SER A 713 -21.91 24.64 -13.69
C SER A 713 -20.93 25.40 -12.81
N TYR A 714 -19.64 25.45 -13.16
CA TYR A 714 -18.61 26.05 -12.32
C TYR A 714 -17.65 27.01 -13.04
N VAL A 715 -16.94 26.54 -14.07
CA VAL A 715 -15.82 27.30 -14.65
C VAL A 715 -16.28 28.43 -15.58
N GLY A 716 -17.22 28.15 -16.50
CA GLY A 716 -17.79 29.14 -17.41
C GLY A 716 -16.86 29.66 -18.50
N GLY A 717 -15.84 28.87 -18.88
CA GLY A 717 -14.93 29.17 -20.00
C GLY A 717 -15.58 28.90 -21.36
N TYR A 718 -15.10 29.60 -22.39
CA TYR A 718 -15.52 29.48 -23.79
C TYR A 718 -14.42 28.85 -24.66
N GLY A 719 -13.29 28.45 -24.06
CA GLY A 719 -12.17 27.85 -24.77
C GLY A 719 -12.40 26.41 -25.18
N SER A 720 -11.38 25.81 -25.79
CA SER A 720 -11.48 24.45 -26.33
C SER A 720 -11.76 23.41 -25.24
N MET A 721 -12.60 22.43 -25.56
CA MET A 721 -12.80 21.23 -24.74
C MET A 721 -12.33 20.00 -25.53
N VAL A 722 -11.38 19.24 -24.98
CA VAL A 722 -10.85 18.00 -25.59
C VAL A 722 -10.77 16.92 -24.52
N GLN A 723 -11.44 15.79 -24.70
CA GLN A 723 -11.53 14.77 -23.67
C GLN A 723 -10.80 13.51 -24.13
N PRO A 724 -9.53 13.33 -23.72
CA PRO A 724 -8.75 12.18 -24.16
C PRO A 724 -9.31 10.89 -23.54
N VAL A 725 -9.14 9.79 -24.28
CA VAL A 725 -9.38 8.43 -23.81
C VAL A 725 -8.12 7.63 -24.14
N SER A 726 -7.42 7.18 -23.11
CA SER A 726 -6.13 6.48 -23.24
C SER A 726 -5.97 5.41 -22.16
N ALA A 727 -7.08 4.76 -21.82
CA ALA A 727 -7.17 3.77 -20.74
C ALA A 727 -6.50 4.30 -19.45
N CYS A 728 -5.53 3.58 -18.89
CA CYS A 728 -4.87 3.95 -17.64
C CYS A 728 -3.97 5.21 -17.74
N ALA A 729 -3.67 5.67 -18.96
CA ALA A 729 -2.82 6.84 -19.20
C ALA A 729 -3.61 8.13 -19.45
N THR A 730 -4.96 8.10 -19.39
CA THR A 730 -5.81 9.26 -19.72
C THR A 730 -5.42 10.54 -19.00
N ALA A 731 -5.19 10.54 -17.68
CA ALA A 731 -4.76 11.74 -16.97
C ALA A 731 -3.41 12.30 -17.47
N ALA A 732 -2.46 11.44 -17.87
CA ALA A 732 -1.17 11.90 -18.39
C ALA A 732 -1.31 12.54 -19.78
N VAL A 733 -2.14 11.93 -20.65
CA VAL A 733 -2.46 12.48 -21.98
C VAL A 733 -3.28 13.78 -21.87
N SER A 734 -4.17 13.87 -20.90
CA SER A 734 -4.88 15.12 -20.57
C SER A 734 -3.92 16.26 -20.25
N ILE A 735 -2.89 15.99 -19.43
CA ILE A 735 -1.87 16.98 -19.08
C ILE A 735 -1.00 17.34 -20.30
N GLU A 736 -0.69 16.39 -21.18
CA GLU A 736 0.01 16.65 -22.45
C GLU A 736 -0.78 17.61 -23.34
N GLU A 737 -2.05 17.30 -23.59
CA GLU A 737 -2.95 18.13 -24.40
C GLU A 737 -3.14 19.54 -23.79
N ALA A 738 -3.16 19.64 -22.47
CA ALA A 738 -3.21 20.91 -21.76
C ALA A 738 -1.92 21.74 -21.95
N TRP A 739 -0.76 21.09 -21.82
CA TRP A 739 0.53 21.72 -22.06
C TRP A 739 0.63 22.26 -23.49
N ASP A 740 0.25 21.45 -24.48
CA ASP A 740 0.26 21.83 -25.89
C ASP A 740 -0.67 23.00 -26.18
N LYS A 741 -1.87 23.04 -25.58
CA LYS A 741 -2.80 24.17 -25.74
C LYS A 741 -2.21 25.47 -25.22
N ILE A 742 -1.52 25.45 -24.08
CA ILE A 742 -0.91 26.65 -23.50
C ILE A 742 0.32 27.08 -24.31
N ALA A 743 1.18 26.12 -24.67
CA ALA A 743 2.39 26.35 -25.45
C ALA A 743 2.08 26.90 -26.86
N LEU A 744 0.99 26.46 -27.48
CA LEU A 744 0.53 26.95 -28.79
C LEU A 744 -0.27 28.27 -28.71
N GLY A 745 -0.52 28.81 -27.51
CA GLY A 745 -1.31 30.02 -27.35
C GLY A 745 -2.81 29.84 -27.58
N LYS A 746 -3.33 28.61 -27.59
CA LYS A 746 -4.77 28.31 -27.71
C LYS A 746 -5.54 28.52 -26.41
N ALA A 747 -4.84 28.54 -25.28
CA ALA A 747 -5.39 28.83 -23.96
C ALA A 747 -4.30 29.51 -23.10
N GLU A 748 -4.72 30.26 -22.08
CA GLU A 748 -3.83 30.71 -21.00
C GLU A 748 -3.97 29.84 -19.74
N VAL A 749 -5.15 29.24 -19.54
CA VAL A 749 -5.46 28.34 -18.42
C VAL A 749 -6.24 27.13 -18.92
N VAL A 750 -5.88 25.94 -18.45
CA VAL A 750 -6.54 24.69 -18.80
C VAL A 750 -6.90 23.94 -17.52
N VAL A 751 -8.18 23.55 -17.42
CA VAL A 751 -8.67 22.60 -16.42
C VAL A 751 -8.47 21.19 -16.99
N ALA A 752 -7.47 20.48 -16.49
CA ALA A 752 -7.07 19.16 -16.99
C ALA A 752 -7.28 18.09 -15.91
N GLY A 753 -7.07 16.81 -16.25
CA GLY A 753 -7.19 15.70 -15.33
C GLY A 753 -7.99 14.54 -15.91
N ALA A 754 -8.35 13.59 -15.05
CA ALA A 754 -9.24 12.49 -15.42
C ALA A 754 -9.84 11.83 -14.19
N ILE A 755 -10.96 11.12 -14.40
CA ILE A 755 -11.66 10.36 -13.36
C ILE A 755 -12.26 9.09 -13.97
N ASP A 756 -12.38 8.02 -13.17
CA ASP A 756 -13.12 6.81 -13.55
C ASP A 756 -13.84 6.22 -12.33
N ASP A 757 -14.92 5.49 -12.62
CA ASP A 757 -15.67 4.66 -11.67
C ASP A 757 -15.26 3.19 -11.73
N ILE A 758 -15.83 2.33 -10.89
CA ILE A 758 -15.85 0.87 -11.08
C ILE A 758 -17.30 0.36 -11.09
N SER A 759 -17.52 -0.79 -11.72
CA SER A 759 -18.82 -1.48 -11.73
C SER A 759 -18.62 -3.00 -11.83
N VAL A 760 -19.66 -3.79 -11.55
CA VAL A 760 -19.64 -5.26 -11.71
C VAL A 760 -19.13 -5.68 -13.09
N GLU A 761 -19.53 -4.99 -14.17
CA GLU A 761 -19.12 -5.29 -15.53
C GLU A 761 -17.61 -5.10 -15.74
N SER A 762 -17.03 -4.03 -15.17
CA SER A 762 -15.57 -3.81 -15.21
C SER A 762 -14.79 -4.85 -14.41
N VAL A 763 -15.26 -5.17 -13.19
CA VAL A 763 -14.64 -6.15 -12.30
C VAL A 763 -14.61 -7.54 -12.95
N VAL A 764 -15.71 -7.95 -13.56
CA VAL A 764 -15.80 -9.21 -14.33
C VAL A 764 -14.92 -9.16 -15.57
N GLY A 765 -14.94 -8.05 -16.31
CA GLY A 765 -14.13 -7.85 -17.52
C GLY A 765 -12.64 -8.00 -17.27
N PHE A 766 -12.07 -7.25 -16.32
CA PHE A 766 -10.67 -7.36 -15.95
C PHE A 766 -10.32 -8.69 -15.29
N GLY A 767 -11.28 -9.29 -14.57
CA GLY A 767 -11.13 -10.61 -13.99
C GLY A 767 -10.95 -11.69 -15.05
N ASN A 768 -11.72 -11.63 -16.14
CA ASN A 768 -11.60 -12.53 -17.29
C ASN A 768 -10.29 -12.33 -18.07
N MET A 769 -9.72 -11.12 -18.03
CA MET A 769 -8.41 -10.82 -18.60
C MET A 769 -7.24 -11.32 -17.72
N ASN A 770 -7.52 -11.84 -16.52
CA ASN A 770 -6.51 -12.19 -15.51
C ASN A 770 -5.54 -11.04 -15.19
N ALA A 771 -6.03 -9.81 -15.20
CA ALA A 771 -5.23 -8.62 -14.91
C ALA A 771 -5.34 -8.17 -13.44
N THR A 772 -6.48 -8.46 -12.80
CA THR A 772 -6.77 -8.10 -11.40
C THR A 772 -6.46 -9.21 -10.41
N ALA A 773 -6.06 -8.83 -9.21
CA ALA A 773 -5.79 -9.75 -8.11
C ALA A 773 -7.04 -10.55 -7.72
N GLU A 774 -6.93 -11.88 -7.71
CA GLU A 774 -8.02 -12.77 -7.29
C GLU A 774 -8.04 -12.89 -5.76
N ALA A 775 -9.19 -12.58 -5.13
CA ALA A 775 -9.26 -12.43 -3.67
C ALA A 775 -8.91 -13.73 -2.92
N ALA A 776 -9.46 -14.87 -3.36
CA ALA A 776 -9.20 -16.16 -2.72
C ALA A 776 -7.72 -16.57 -2.80
N ALA A 777 -7.05 -16.29 -3.92
CA ALA A 777 -5.62 -16.54 -4.08
C ALA A 777 -4.75 -15.66 -3.17
N MET A 778 -5.15 -14.40 -2.94
CA MET A 778 -4.44 -13.48 -2.03
C MET A 778 -4.64 -13.87 -0.55
N TYR A 779 -5.87 -14.19 -0.15
CA TYR A 779 -6.16 -14.70 1.20
C TYR A 779 -5.49 -16.04 1.48
N ALA A 780 -5.38 -16.92 0.49
CA ALA A 780 -4.64 -18.18 0.60
C ALA A 780 -3.15 -17.95 0.91
N GLN A 781 -2.57 -16.84 0.46
CA GLN A 781 -1.20 -16.43 0.79
C GLN A 781 -1.08 -15.69 2.13
N GLY A 782 -2.19 -15.49 2.84
CA GLY A 782 -2.23 -14.77 4.12
C GLY A 782 -2.08 -13.26 3.97
N ILE A 783 -2.54 -12.70 2.84
CA ILE A 783 -2.51 -11.27 2.57
C ILE A 783 -3.89 -10.69 2.89
N ALA A 784 -3.95 -9.62 3.68
CA ALA A 784 -5.18 -8.88 3.95
C ALA A 784 -5.59 -7.97 2.76
N ALA A 785 -6.90 -7.72 2.61
CA ALA A 785 -7.49 -6.95 1.50
C ALA A 785 -6.76 -5.62 1.23
N ARG A 786 -6.49 -4.86 2.30
CA ARG A 786 -5.78 -3.57 2.26
C ARG A 786 -4.43 -3.62 1.56
N HIS A 787 -3.77 -4.79 1.57
CA HIS A 787 -2.44 -5.01 0.98
C HIS A 787 -2.47 -5.90 -0.26
N PHE A 788 -3.62 -6.06 -0.93
CA PHE A 788 -3.69 -6.77 -2.21
C PHE A 788 -2.87 -6.05 -3.29
N SER A 789 -2.89 -4.71 -3.29
CA SER A 789 -2.05 -3.90 -4.16
C SER A 789 -0.66 -3.73 -3.54
N ARG A 790 0.33 -4.41 -4.14
CA ARG A 790 1.69 -4.57 -3.60
C ARG A 790 2.73 -4.48 -4.71
N ALA A 791 2.80 -3.32 -5.36
CA ALA A 791 3.72 -3.11 -6.48
C ALA A 791 5.17 -3.45 -6.12
N ASN A 792 5.89 -4.00 -7.08
CA ASN A 792 7.29 -4.46 -6.97
C ASN A 792 7.52 -5.64 -5.99
N ASP A 793 6.49 -6.13 -5.28
CA ASP A 793 6.59 -7.27 -4.37
C ASP A 793 6.65 -8.59 -5.13
N ARG A 794 7.46 -9.54 -4.66
CA ARG A 794 7.56 -10.91 -5.21
C ARG A 794 6.21 -11.62 -5.32
N ARG A 795 5.27 -11.34 -4.40
CA ARG A 795 3.96 -12.02 -4.29
C ARG A 795 2.81 -11.24 -4.94
N ARG A 796 3.11 -10.25 -5.79
CA ARG A 796 2.07 -9.45 -6.48
C ARG A 796 1.13 -10.33 -7.34
N GLY A 797 -0.17 -10.12 -7.16
CA GLY A 797 -1.25 -10.94 -7.73
C GLY A 797 -1.96 -10.35 -8.95
N GLY A 798 -1.63 -9.12 -9.35
CA GLY A 798 -2.44 -8.31 -10.25
C GLY A 798 -2.78 -6.96 -9.63
N PHE A 799 -3.40 -6.08 -10.41
CA PHE A 799 -3.83 -4.78 -9.88
C PHE A 799 -5.13 -4.91 -9.08
N VAL A 800 -5.36 -3.97 -8.16
CA VAL A 800 -6.66 -3.79 -7.49
C VAL A 800 -7.35 -2.64 -8.18
N GLU A 801 -8.52 -2.88 -8.74
CA GLU A 801 -9.32 -1.84 -9.41
C GLU A 801 -9.84 -0.83 -8.39
N ALA A 802 -9.90 0.45 -8.77
CA ALA A 802 -10.37 1.51 -7.87
C ALA A 802 -11.16 2.61 -8.58
N GLU A 803 -11.86 3.40 -7.79
CA GLU A 803 -12.62 4.60 -8.17
C GLU A 803 -11.81 5.87 -7.92
N GLY A 804 -12.19 6.93 -8.63
CA GLY A 804 -11.75 8.30 -8.36
C GLY A 804 -10.78 8.85 -9.40
N GLY A 805 -10.23 10.02 -9.07
CA GLY A 805 -9.39 10.81 -9.96
C GLY A 805 -9.46 12.28 -9.57
N GLY A 806 -9.48 13.17 -10.55
CA GLY A 806 -9.71 14.58 -10.31
C GLY A 806 -9.15 15.56 -11.33
N THR A 807 -8.79 16.75 -10.83
CA THR A 807 -8.49 17.95 -11.61
C THR A 807 -7.12 18.54 -11.30
N VAL A 808 -6.41 18.99 -12.32
CA VAL A 808 -5.22 19.83 -12.23
C VAL A 808 -5.44 21.13 -13.00
N ILE A 809 -5.16 22.26 -12.36
CA ILE A 809 -5.25 23.59 -12.98
C ILE A 809 -3.88 23.96 -13.53
N LEU A 810 -3.77 23.99 -14.86
CA LEU A 810 -2.57 24.38 -15.58
C LEU A 810 -2.71 25.81 -16.08
N ALA A 811 -1.66 26.62 -15.91
CA ALA A 811 -1.65 28.00 -16.36
C ALA A 811 -0.32 28.36 -17.04
N ARG A 812 -0.36 29.31 -17.97
CA ARG A 812 0.84 30.03 -18.38
C ARG A 812 1.42 30.77 -17.17
N ALA A 813 2.73 30.70 -16.98
CA ALA A 813 3.38 31.26 -15.80
C ALA A 813 3.15 32.78 -15.66
N THR A 814 2.98 33.52 -16.76
CA THR A 814 2.57 34.95 -16.70
C THR A 814 1.22 35.18 -16.02
N VAL A 815 0.26 34.28 -16.19
CA VAL A 815 -1.04 34.36 -15.50
C VAL A 815 -0.85 34.14 -14.01
N ALA A 816 -0.08 33.11 -13.64
CA ALA A 816 0.21 32.81 -12.24
C ALA A 816 0.94 33.97 -11.54
N ALA A 817 1.95 34.58 -12.18
CA ALA A 817 2.65 35.75 -11.68
C ALA A 817 1.70 36.96 -11.52
N ARG A 818 0.93 37.29 -12.56
CA ARG A 818 -0.01 38.44 -12.56
C ARG A 818 -1.05 38.32 -11.45
N LEU A 819 -1.65 37.15 -11.30
CA LEU A 819 -2.69 36.89 -10.30
C LEU A 819 -2.14 36.54 -8.91
N GLY A 820 -0.83 36.36 -8.78
CA GLY A 820 -0.22 35.93 -7.51
C GLY A 820 -0.72 34.55 -7.10
N LEU A 821 -0.98 33.67 -8.07
CA LEU A 821 -1.45 32.31 -7.81
C LEU A 821 -0.30 31.47 -7.23
N PRO A 822 -0.61 30.51 -6.34
CA PRO A 822 0.37 29.52 -5.93
C PRO A 822 0.82 28.69 -7.13
N VAL A 823 2.04 28.15 -7.02
CA VAL A 823 2.63 27.24 -8.00
C VAL A 823 3.02 25.97 -7.26
N ALA A 824 2.28 24.88 -7.50
CA ALA A 824 2.56 23.57 -6.91
C ALA A 824 3.74 22.86 -7.61
N GLY A 825 3.99 23.17 -8.88
CA GLY A 825 5.12 22.68 -9.66
C GLY A 825 5.17 23.25 -11.07
N VAL A 826 6.29 23.09 -11.75
CA VAL A 826 6.49 23.49 -13.16
C VAL A 826 6.48 22.22 -14.02
N LEU A 827 5.67 22.19 -15.10
CA LEU A 827 5.72 21.10 -16.06
C LEU A 827 6.98 21.25 -16.92
N GLY A 828 8.00 20.45 -16.61
CA GLY A 828 9.28 20.50 -17.31
C GLY A 828 9.31 19.70 -18.60
N PHE A 829 8.50 18.65 -18.68
CA PHE A 829 8.31 17.86 -19.90
C PHE A 829 7.02 17.06 -19.77
N VAL A 830 6.28 16.87 -20.85
CA VAL A 830 5.22 15.86 -20.90
C VAL A 830 5.15 15.31 -22.32
N SER A 831 4.97 13.99 -22.45
CA SER A 831 4.73 13.37 -23.74
C SER A 831 4.12 11.98 -23.61
N SER A 832 3.25 11.62 -24.56
CA SER A 832 2.75 10.25 -24.73
C SER A 832 3.48 9.49 -25.85
N TYR A 833 3.48 8.17 -25.75
CA TYR A 833 4.20 7.24 -26.61
C TYR A 833 3.41 5.96 -26.83
N ALA A 834 3.57 5.39 -28.02
CA ALA A 834 3.21 4.01 -28.31
C ALA A 834 4.43 3.09 -28.37
N ASP A 835 4.22 1.78 -28.35
CA ASP A 835 5.32 0.81 -28.21
C ASP A 835 5.78 0.13 -29.51
N GLY A 836 4.87 -0.06 -30.47
CA GLY A 836 5.15 -0.74 -31.75
C GLY A 836 4.34 -2.02 -31.96
N ALA A 837 4.65 -2.77 -33.03
CA ALA A 837 3.84 -3.91 -33.47
C ALA A 837 4.06 -5.18 -32.63
N HIS A 838 3.00 -5.70 -32.01
CA HIS A 838 2.94 -7.05 -31.41
C HIS A 838 1.48 -7.54 -31.27
N THR A 839 1.25 -8.82 -31.02
CA THR A 839 -0.10 -9.42 -31.01
C THR A 839 -0.90 -9.19 -29.72
N SER A 840 -0.23 -9.04 -28.57
CA SER A 840 -0.91 -9.04 -27.25
C SER A 840 -1.20 -7.62 -26.77
N ILE A 841 -2.46 -7.18 -26.80
CA ILE A 841 -2.89 -5.85 -26.37
C ILE A 841 -2.47 -5.46 -24.92
N PRO A 842 -2.50 -6.36 -23.91
CA PRO A 842 -2.10 -6.00 -22.54
C PRO A 842 -0.60 -6.14 -22.27
N ALA A 843 0.21 -6.55 -23.24
CA ALA A 843 1.65 -6.66 -23.03
C ALA A 843 2.25 -5.26 -22.83
N PRO A 844 3.03 -5.04 -21.76
CA PRO A 844 3.64 -3.74 -21.51
C PRO A 844 4.76 -3.50 -22.54
N GLY A 845 4.92 -2.24 -22.95
CA GLY A 845 6.00 -1.86 -23.85
C GLY A 845 6.99 -0.87 -23.26
N LEU A 846 7.98 -0.52 -24.08
CA LEU A 846 9.12 0.34 -23.72
C LEU A 846 9.13 1.65 -24.54
N GLY A 847 8.02 2.01 -25.20
CA GLY A 847 7.96 3.14 -26.12
C GLY A 847 8.34 4.49 -25.49
N ALA A 848 8.01 4.67 -24.21
CA ALA A 848 8.35 5.88 -23.44
C ALA A 848 9.87 6.14 -23.32
N LEU A 849 10.74 5.16 -23.60
CA LEU A 849 12.19 5.38 -23.74
C LEU A 849 12.53 6.41 -24.83
N GLY A 850 11.62 6.64 -25.78
CA GLY A 850 11.74 7.67 -26.80
C GLY A 850 12.02 9.07 -26.23
N ALA A 851 11.61 9.34 -24.99
CA ALA A 851 11.91 10.59 -24.29
C ALA A 851 13.41 10.83 -24.11
N GLY A 852 14.20 9.77 -23.90
CA GLY A 852 15.66 9.81 -23.76
C GLY A 852 16.43 9.72 -25.08
N ARG A 853 15.75 9.69 -26.23
CA ARG A 853 16.40 9.58 -27.55
C ARG A 853 17.29 10.80 -27.80
N GLY A 854 18.61 10.57 -27.92
CA GLY A 854 19.63 11.61 -28.10
C GLY A 854 20.46 11.90 -26.84
N GLY A 855 20.25 11.14 -25.76
CA GLY A 855 20.99 11.27 -24.50
C GLY A 855 20.85 12.66 -23.89
N GLN A 856 21.97 13.32 -23.60
CA GLN A 856 21.98 14.70 -23.09
C GLN A 856 21.33 15.72 -24.06
N ASN A 857 21.22 15.39 -25.35
CA ASN A 857 20.53 16.22 -26.35
C ASN A 857 19.07 15.80 -26.60
N SER A 858 18.56 14.83 -25.83
CA SER A 858 17.17 14.40 -25.91
C SER A 858 16.19 15.55 -25.60
N ARG A 859 14.93 15.40 -26.00
CA ARG A 859 13.90 16.42 -25.72
C ARG A 859 13.69 16.58 -24.22
N LEU A 860 13.66 15.48 -23.47
CA LEU A 860 13.57 15.48 -22.03
C LEU A 860 14.75 16.22 -21.38
N ALA A 861 15.99 15.86 -21.73
CA ALA A 861 17.18 16.48 -21.14
C ALA A 861 17.27 17.99 -21.42
N ARG A 862 16.96 18.42 -22.66
CA ARG A 862 16.99 19.85 -23.01
C ARG A 862 15.91 20.64 -22.29
N ALA A 863 14.68 20.12 -22.24
CA ALA A 863 13.58 20.80 -21.56
C ALA A 863 13.85 20.97 -20.05
N LEU A 864 14.43 19.96 -19.41
CA LEU A 864 14.89 20.06 -18.03
C LEU A 864 16.05 21.05 -17.86
N ALA A 865 17.04 21.01 -18.77
CA ALA A 865 18.20 21.91 -18.71
C ALA A 865 17.81 23.38 -18.87
N ASP A 866 16.78 23.70 -19.66
CA ASP A 866 16.25 25.07 -19.80
C ASP A 866 15.58 25.58 -18.50
N LEU A 867 15.17 24.67 -17.62
CA LEU A 867 14.70 24.95 -16.27
C LEU A 867 15.82 24.84 -15.20
N GLY A 868 17.07 24.68 -15.62
CA GLY A 868 18.23 24.55 -14.73
C GLY A 868 18.37 23.17 -14.09
N VAL A 869 17.65 22.15 -14.58
CA VAL A 869 17.62 20.78 -14.04
C VAL A 869 18.42 19.84 -14.94
N GLN A 870 19.30 19.03 -14.37
CA GLN A 870 20.08 18.00 -15.05
C GLN A 870 19.50 16.61 -14.80
N ALA A 871 19.97 15.60 -15.54
CA ALA A 871 19.52 14.20 -15.37
C ALA A 871 19.72 13.68 -13.93
N ASP A 872 20.79 14.13 -13.26
CA ASP A 872 21.11 13.77 -11.89
C ASP A 872 20.21 14.40 -10.82
N ASP A 873 19.51 15.49 -11.17
CA ASP A 873 18.60 16.21 -10.28
C ASP A 873 17.23 15.51 -10.15
N ILE A 874 16.95 14.52 -11.01
CA ILE A 874 15.73 13.71 -10.95
C ILE A 874 15.86 12.75 -9.76
N ALA A 875 15.19 13.03 -8.65
CA ALA A 875 15.38 12.28 -7.41
C ALA A 875 14.40 11.11 -7.22
N VAL A 876 13.20 11.24 -7.79
CA VAL A 876 12.05 10.38 -7.51
C VAL A 876 11.32 10.04 -8.80
N VAL A 877 10.78 8.82 -8.88
CA VAL A 877 9.85 8.39 -9.92
C VAL A 877 8.59 7.88 -9.25
N SER A 878 7.48 8.55 -9.53
CA SER A 878 6.15 8.02 -9.27
C SER A 878 5.79 7.08 -10.41
N LYS A 879 6.09 5.79 -10.19
CA LYS A 879 5.89 4.72 -11.18
C LYS A 879 4.40 4.39 -11.32
N HIS A 880 4.01 3.90 -12.49
CA HIS A 880 2.69 3.36 -12.75
C HIS A 880 2.39 2.19 -11.82
N ASP A 881 3.33 1.27 -11.61
CA ASP A 881 3.32 0.31 -10.49
C ASP A 881 1.95 -0.34 -10.21
N THR A 882 1.44 -1.08 -11.20
CA THR A 882 0.11 -1.69 -11.12
C THR A 882 0.06 -2.94 -10.27
N SER A 883 1.16 -3.40 -9.66
CA SER A 883 1.18 -4.67 -8.91
C SER A 883 0.91 -5.88 -9.83
N THR A 884 1.20 -5.75 -11.12
CA THR A 884 1.11 -6.84 -12.10
C THR A 884 2.49 -7.43 -12.40
N LYS A 885 2.53 -8.73 -12.72
CA LYS A 885 3.79 -9.41 -13.05
C LYS A 885 4.47 -8.85 -14.31
N ALA A 886 3.69 -8.25 -15.21
CA ALA A 886 4.18 -7.71 -16.47
C ALA A 886 4.67 -6.25 -16.33
N ASN A 887 3.86 -5.36 -15.76
CA ASN A 887 4.15 -3.92 -15.71
C ASN A 887 5.39 -3.59 -14.87
N ASP A 888 5.37 -4.00 -13.60
CA ASP A 888 6.33 -3.52 -12.60
C ASP A 888 7.80 -3.74 -13.01
N PRO A 889 8.23 -4.95 -13.46
CA PRO A 889 9.59 -5.14 -13.95
C PRO A 889 9.87 -4.43 -15.28
N ASN A 890 8.91 -4.38 -16.21
CA ASN A 890 9.07 -3.67 -17.48
C ASN A 890 9.31 -2.17 -17.24
N GLU A 891 8.54 -1.57 -16.33
CA GLU A 891 8.67 -0.17 -15.96
C GLU A 891 9.96 0.11 -15.19
N SER A 892 10.41 -0.82 -14.33
CA SER A 892 11.70 -0.72 -13.64
C SER A 892 12.86 -0.70 -14.64
N GLU A 893 12.81 -1.60 -15.63
CA GLU A 893 13.77 -1.65 -16.72
C GLU A 893 13.72 -0.38 -17.59
N LEU A 894 12.52 0.11 -17.93
CA LEU A 894 12.32 1.33 -18.72
C LEU A 894 13.07 2.51 -18.09
N HIS A 895 12.85 2.77 -16.80
CA HIS A 895 13.51 3.89 -16.12
C HIS A 895 15.00 3.66 -15.91
N THR A 896 15.45 2.43 -15.66
CA THR A 896 16.89 2.10 -15.63
C THR A 896 17.56 2.45 -16.96
N ARG A 897 16.94 2.05 -18.07
CA ARG A 897 17.45 2.35 -19.42
C ARG A 897 17.38 3.84 -19.74
N LEU A 898 16.32 4.52 -19.34
CA LEU A 898 16.18 5.98 -19.48
C LEU A 898 17.29 6.71 -18.72
N ALA A 899 17.54 6.36 -17.45
CA ALA A 899 18.60 6.93 -16.65
C ALA A 899 19.99 6.73 -17.29
N ARG A 900 20.26 5.53 -17.83
CA ARG A 900 21.51 5.27 -18.59
C ARG A 900 21.60 6.11 -19.85
N ALA A 901 20.51 6.22 -20.62
CA ALA A 901 20.48 7.00 -21.85
C ALA A 901 20.74 8.49 -21.57
N LEU A 902 20.21 9.03 -20.47
CA LEU A 902 20.45 10.39 -20.01
C LEU A 902 21.84 10.60 -19.37
N GLU A 903 22.69 9.57 -19.34
CA GLU A 903 24.02 9.60 -18.73
C GLU A 903 24.03 10.01 -17.25
N ARG A 904 22.99 9.60 -16.52
CA ARG A 904 22.91 9.78 -15.06
C ARG A 904 24.13 9.16 -14.38
N THR A 905 24.69 9.86 -13.39
CA THR A 905 25.85 9.40 -12.62
C THR A 905 25.56 8.02 -12.02
N PRO A 906 26.40 6.99 -12.26
CA PRO A 906 26.23 5.68 -11.68
C PRO A 906 26.12 5.73 -10.15
N GLY A 907 25.14 5.02 -9.59
CA GLY A 907 24.88 5.04 -8.15
C GLY A 907 24.09 6.23 -7.64
N ASN A 908 23.69 7.20 -8.47
CA ASN A 908 22.74 8.24 -8.07
C ASN A 908 21.32 7.63 -7.94
N PRO A 909 20.78 7.37 -6.73
CA PRO A 909 19.53 6.62 -6.61
C PRO A 909 18.29 7.37 -7.12
N LEU A 910 17.37 6.61 -7.69
CA LEU A 910 15.98 6.95 -7.96
C LEU A 910 15.10 6.33 -6.88
N VAL A 911 14.34 7.16 -6.17
CA VAL A 911 13.35 6.67 -5.20
C VAL A 911 12.05 6.31 -5.93
N ALA A 912 11.62 5.06 -5.79
CA ALA A 912 10.34 4.60 -6.35
C ALA A 912 9.18 4.97 -5.41
N VAL A 913 8.12 5.54 -5.99
CA VAL A 913 6.84 5.79 -5.31
C VAL A 913 5.75 5.01 -6.02
N SER A 914 5.02 4.19 -5.25
CA SER A 914 4.01 3.23 -5.74
C SER A 914 2.63 3.52 -5.14
N GLN A 915 2.09 4.71 -5.37
CA GLN A 915 0.87 5.19 -4.70
C GLN A 915 -0.37 4.29 -4.86
N LYS A 916 -0.43 3.46 -5.92
CA LYS A 916 -1.49 2.47 -6.13
C LYS A 916 -1.56 1.41 -5.03
N SER A 917 -0.51 1.22 -4.22
CA SER A 917 -0.56 0.35 -3.04
C SER A 917 -1.52 0.88 -1.96
N VAL A 918 -1.82 2.18 -1.99
CA VAL A 918 -2.71 2.87 -1.04
C VAL A 918 -4.07 3.14 -1.66
N THR A 919 -4.09 3.64 -2.89
CA THR A 919 -5.33 4.10 -3.55
C THR A 919 -6.03 3.00 -4.34
N GLY A 920 -5.31 1.94 -4.74
CA GLY A 920 -5.72 1.07 -5.85
C GLY A 920 -5.55 1.76 -7.21
N HIS A 921 -5.99 1.11 -8.28
CA HIS A 921 -5.82 1.57 -9.65
C HIS A 921 -7.10 2.18 -10.23
N ALA A 922 -7.20 3.52 -10.15
CA ALA A 922 -8.33 4.29 -10.69
C ALA A 922 -8.25 4.55 -12.21
N LYS A 923 -7.79 3.56 -12.98
CA LYS A 923 -7.75 3.58 -14.46
C LYS A 923 -7.30 4.94 -15.01
N GLY A 924 -8.18 5.71 -15.64
CA GLY A 924 -7.90 7.01 -16.24
C GLY A 924 -7.42 8.07 -15.24
N GLY A 925 -7.96 8.07 -14.02
CA GLY A 925 -7.58 8.99 -12.93
C GLY A 925 -6.22 8.70 -12.29
N ALA A 926 -5.61 7.55 -12.59
CA ALA A 926 -4.41 7.08 -11.89
C ALA A 926 -3.21 8.03 -11.96
N ALA A 927 -2.96 8.66 -13.11
CA ALA A 927 -1.81 9.56 -13.26
C ALA A 927 -2.01 10.92 -12.58
N LEU A 928 -3.24 11.30 -12.29
CA LEU A 928 -3.49 12.52 -11.53
C LEU A 928 -3.05 12.37 -10.08
N PHE A 929 -3.42 11.26 -9.42
CA PHE A 929 -2.96 10.99 -8.04
C PHE A 929 -1.44 11.06 -7.96
N GLN A 930 -0.75 10.47 -8.94
CA GLN A 930 0.71 10.49 -9.04
C GLN A 930 1.27 11.91 -9.19
N VAL A 931 0.62 12.77 -10.00
CA VAL A 931 1.04 14.17 -10.18
C VAL A 931 0.81 14.98 -8.90
N ALA A 932 -0.32 14.81 -8.23
CA ALA A 932 -0.62 15.46 -6.95
C ALA A 932 0.38 15.02 -5.86
N GLY A 933 0.59 13.71 -5.72
CA GLY A 933 1.59 13.14 -4.80
C GLY A 933 3.00 13.63 -5.12
N LEU A 934 3.39 13.72 -6.39
CA LEU A 934 4.71 14.24 -6.76
C LEU A 934 4.86 15.73 -6.44
N ALA A 935 3.82 16.55 -6.63
CA ALA A 935 3.83 17.96 -6.22
C ALA A 935 4.01 18.09 -4.69
N GLU A 936 3.38 17.23 -3.91
CA GLU A 936 3.56 17.16 -2.44
C GLU A 936 4.98 16.74 -2.05
N ILE A 937 5.58 15.79 -2.78
CA ILE A 937 6.98 15.38 -2.57
C ILE A 937 7.93 16.53 -2.86
N LEU A 938 7.71 17.29 -3.94
CA LEU A 938 8.50 18.48 -4.25
C LEU A 938 8.39 19.53 -3.15
N ALA A 939 7.18 19.75 -2.62
CA ALA A 939 6.92 20.72 -1.55
C ALA A 939 7.55 20.34 -0.21
N THR A 940 7.59 19.04 0.13
CA THR A 940 7.90 18.57 1.48
C THR A 940 9.28 17.92 1.59
N GLY A 941 9.82 17.44 0.47
CA GLY A 941 11.05 16.64 0.43
C GLY A 941 10.91 15.25 1.04
N ILE A 942 9.68 14.77 1.28
CA ILE A 942 9.39 13.45 1.85
C ILE A 942 8.70 12.61 0.77
N ALA A 943 9.32 11.49 0.39
CA ALA A 943 8.69 10.49 -0.46
C ALA A 943 7.99 9.43 0.40
N PRO A 944 6.76 9.02 0.07
CA PRO A 944 6.06 7.96 0.77
C PRO A 944 6.72 6.59 0.53
N GLY A 945 6.49 5.66 1.45
CA GLY A 945 6.91 4.27 1.32
C GLY A 945 5.78 3.37 0.84
N ASN A 946 6.11 2.21 0.28
CA ASN A 946 5.14 1.17 -0.03
C ASN A 946 4.99 0.23 1.18
N ALA A 947 4.00 0.49 2.03
CA ALA A 947 3.72 -0.34 3.22
C ALA A 947 3.32 -1.79 2.86
N SER A 948 2.82 -2.01 1.65
CA SER A 948 2.43 -3.33 1.12
C SER A 948 3.61 -4.13 0.54
N LEU A 949 4.82 -3.55 0.47
CA LEU A 949 6.02 -4.19 -0.06
C LEU A 949 6.75 -5.00 1.02
N ASP A 950 6.68 -6.33 0.94
CA ASP A 950 7.42 -7.21 1.84
C ASP A 950 8.83 -7.44 1.31
N VAL A 951 8.92 -8.02 0.12
CA VAL A 951 10.17 -8.51 -0.49
C VAL A 951 10.21 -8.05 -1.94
N VAL A 952 11.23 -7.27 -2.29
CA VAL A 952 11.41 -6.80 -3.68
C VAL A 952 11.66 -8.01 -4.58
N ASP A 953 10.96 -8.08 -5.71
CA ASP A 953 11.12 -9.18 -6.65
C ASP A 953 12.55 -9.22 -7.21
N PRO A 954 13.28 -10.35 -7.11
CA PRO A 954 14.65 -10.49 -7.60
C PRO A 954 14.79 -10.24 -9.10
N VAL A 955 13.71 -10.30 -9.89
CA VAL A 955 13.75 -9.92 -11.32
C VAL A 955 14.24 -8.48 -11.53
N MET A 956 14.07 -7.60 -10.54
CA MET A 956 14.51 -6.19 -10.58
C MET A 956 15.88 -5.96 -9.95
N GLU A 957 16.57 -6.99 -9.44
CA GLU A 957 17.93 -6.86 -8.92
C GLU A 957 18.92 -6.19 -9.89
N PRO A 958 18.90 -6.50 -11.21
CA PRO A 958 19.77 -5.86 -12.21
C PRO A 958 19.52 -4.35 -12.40
N ASP A 959 18.40 -3.82 -11.93
CA ASP A 959 18.04 -2.42 -12.07
C ASP A 959 18.75 -1.54 -11.03
N ALA A 960 19.93 -1.04 -11.41
CA ALA A 960 20.93 -0.52 -10.48
C ALA A 960 20.56 0.80 -9.75
N PHE A 961 19.67 1.63 -10.30
CA PHE A 961 19.40 2.97 -9.75
C PHE A 961 18.37 2.99 -8.64
N TRP A 962 17.59 1.94 -8.44
CA TRP A 962 16.41 2.02 -7.60
C TRP A 962 16.69 1.94 -6.10
N VAL A 963 15.84 2.66 -5.37
CA VAL A 963 15.56 2.49 -3.94
C VAL A 963 14.05 2.31 -3.81
N TRP A 964 13.61 1.22 -3.20
CA TRP A 964 12.19 0.95 -2.91
C TRP A 964 11.92 1.13 -1.42
N PRO A 965 11.51 2.33 -0.97
CA PRO A 965 11.23 2.58 0.43
C PRO A 965 9.98 1.82 0.88
N ARG A 966 10.07 1.11 2.01
CA ARG A 966 8.90 0.48 2.66
C ARG A 966 8.18 1.40 3.64
N ARG A 967 8.90 2.40 4.13
CA ARG A 967 8.41 3.47 5.02
C ARG A 967 8.81 4.83 4.43
N PRO A 968 8.07 5.92 4.73
CA PRO A 968 8.42 7.25 4.24
C PRO A 968 9.91 7.57 4.40
N ILE A 969 10.49 8.24 3.41
CA ILE A 969 11.92 8.56 3.34
C ILE A 969 12.13 10.04 3.00
N ARG A 970 13.04 10.69 3.73
CA ARG A 970 13.43 12.07 3.42
C ARG A 970 14.43 12.08 2.26
N ILE A 971 14.08 12.75 1.17
CA ILE A 971 14.93 12.86 -0.03
C ILE A 971 15.51 14.26 -0.24
N SER A 972 15.08 15.26 0.53
CA SER A 972 15.76 16.58 0.59
C SER A 972 17.15 16.54 1.24
N GLY A 973 17.51 15.42 1.88
CA GLY A 973 18.86 15.19 2.42
C GLY A 973 19.97 15.15 1.38
N ARG A 974 19.64 15.25 0.09
CA ARG A 974 20.58 15.24 -1.07
C ARG A 974 21.25 16.59 -1.34
N GLY A 975 21.37 17.45 -0.33
CA GLY A 975 22.00 18.77 -0.46
C GLY A 975 21.05 19.90 -0.87
N GLY A 976 19.73 19.76 -0.69
CA GLY A 976 18.78 20.84 -1.01
C GLY A 976 17.33 20.38 -1.18
N VAL A 977 16.52 21.20 -1.87
CA VAL A 977 15.15 20.83 -2.25
C VAL A 977 15.14 19.70 -3.27
N VAL A 978 14.03 18.98 -3.37
CA VAL A 978 13.82 18.01 -4.45
C VAL A 978 13.59 18.80 -5.74
N ARG A 979 14.54 18.74 -6.68
CA ARG A 979 14.47 19.59 -7.87
C ARG A 979 13.50 19.06 -8.92
N ALA A 980 13.49 17.76 -9.17
CA ALA A 980 12.57 17.16 -10.14
C ALA A 980 12.21 15.71 -9.81
N GLY A 981 11.08 15.27 -10.36
CA GLY A 981 10.69 13.87 -10.41
C GLY A 981 9.96 13.53 -11.70
N LEU A 982 9.79 12.23 -11.94
CA LEU A 982 9.06 11.72 -13.10
C LEU A 982 7.77 11.03 -12.66
N VAL A 983 6.72 11.19 -13.46
CA VAL A 983 5.51 10.34 -13.41
C VAL A 983 5.49 9.52 -14.68
N THR A 984 5.24 8.22 -14.55
CA THR A 984 4.91 7.35 -15.68
C THR A 984 3.54 6.71 -15.51
N SER A 985 2.80 6.64 -16.62
CA SER A 985 1.55 5.90 -16.69
C SER A 985 1.50 5.03 -17.94
N LEU A 986 1.24 3.73 -17.78
CA LEU A 986 1.30 2.74 -18.86
C LEU A 986 -0.10 2.13 -19.04
N GLY A 987 -0.86 2.68 -19.98
CA GLY A 987 -2.21 2.28 -20.33
C GLY A 987 -2.27 1.12 -21.33
N PHE A 988 -3.39 0.39 -21.28
CA PHE A 988 -3.72 -0.64 -22.25
C PHE A 988 -3.76 -0.09 -23.68
N GLY A 989 -3.42 -0.93 -24.64
CA GLY A 989 -3.44 -0.54 -26.05
C GLY A 989 -2.25 0.33 -26.46
N HIS A 990 -1.08 0.10 -25.85
CA HIS A 990 0.16 0.78 -26.17
C HIS A 990 0.15 2.29 -25.92
N VAL A 991 -0.35 2.75 -24.76
CA VAL A 991 -0.30 4.18 -24.43
C VAL A 991 0.53 4.42 -23.19
N SER A 992 1.71 5.00 -23.35
CA SER A 992 2.62 5.36 -22.27
C SER A 992 2.67 6.88 -22.13
N GLY A 993 2.41 7.43 -20.95
CA GLY A 993 2.63 8.84 -20.63
C GLY A 993 3.87 9.01 -19.74
N LEU A 994 4.70 10.02 -20.04
CA LEU A 994 5.82 10.44 -19.21
C LEU A 994 5.68 11.94 -18.90
N ILE A 995 5.67 12.30 -17.62
CA ILE A 995 5.65 13.70 -17.15
C ILE A 995 6.90 13.93 -16.30
N ALA A 996 7.63 15.01 -16.56
CA ALA A 996 8.66 15.52 -15.66
C ALA A 996 8.12 16.75 -14.94
N LEU A 997 8.01 16.64 -13.61
CA LEU A 997 7.58 17.73 -12.75
C LEU A 997 8.80 18.33 -12.05
N VAL A 998 8.92 19.65 -12.13
CA VAL A 998 10.04 20.43 -11.58
C VAL A 998 9.54 21.29 -10.42
N HIS A 999 10.38 21.47 -9.40
CA HIS A 999 10.06 22.29 -8.23
C HIS A 999 9.66 23.73 -8.64
N PRO A 1000 8.77 24.41 -7.88
CA PRO A 1000 8.41 25.82 -8.09
C PRO A 1000 9.59 26.82 -8.10
N GLY A 1001 10.78 26.37 -7.68
CA GLY A 1001 12.01 27.16 -7.70
C GLY A 1001 12.40 27.63 -9.11
N ALA A 1002 12.08 26.85 -10.14
CA ALA A 1002 12.31 27.27 -11.53
C ALA A 1002 11.44 28.47 -11.92
N PHE A 1003 10.17 28.49 -11.49
CA PHE A 1003 9.28 29.64 -11.65
C PHE A 1003 9.79 30.85 -10.87
N GLU A 1004 10.21 30.65 -9.62
CA GLU A 1004 10.79 31.70 -8.77
C GLU A 1004 12.02 32.35 -9.44
N ALA A 1005 12.91 31.55 -10.03
CA ALA A 1005 14.08 32.03 -10.75
C ALA A 1005 13.74 32.81 -12.03
N ALA A 1006 12.76 32.32 -12.81
CA ALA A 1006 12.29 33.04 -14.00
C ALA A 1006 11.61 34.38 -13.63
N LEU A 1007 10.80 34.39 -12.57
CA LEU A 1007 10.17 35.60 -12.06
C LEU A 1007 11.21 36.60 -11.55
N ARG A 1008 12.22 36.13 -10.81
CA ARG A 1008 13.35 36.95 -10.36
C ARG A 1008 14.08 37.61 -11.53
N SER A 1009 14.30 36.87 -12.62
CA SER A 1009 14.96 37.41 -13.81
C SER A 1009 14.14 38.52 -14.49
N ARG A 1010 12.82 38.49 -14.37
CA ARG A 1010 11.92 39.47 -15.02
C ARG A 1010 11.59 40.67 -14.12
N GLU A 1011 11.26 40.42 -12.86
CA GLU A 1011 10.69 41.40 -11.93
C GLU A 1011 11.58 41.70 -10.72
N GLY A 1012 12.75 41.04 -10.62
CA GLY A 1012 13.67 41.16 -9.49
C GLY A 1012 13.16 40.51 -8.21
N GLU A 1013 13.94 40.62 -7.13
CA GLU A 1013 13.57 40.05 -5.82
C GLU A 1013 12.28 40.63 -5.24
N ALA A 1014 11.99 41.90 -5.55
CA ALA A 1014 10.76 42.55 -5.10
C ALA A 1014 9.51 41.90 -5.72
N GLY A 1015 9.56 41.52 -7.01
CA GLY A 1015 8.48 40.78 -7.68
C GLY A 1015 8.28 39.39 -7.09
N VAL A 1016 9.38 38.68 -6.78
CA VAL A 1016 9.32 37.38 -6.11
C VAL A 1016 8.67 37.49 -4.73
N GLN A 1017 9.08 38.45 -3.90
CA GLN A 1017 8.48 38.65 -2.59
C GLN A 1017 7.00 39.01 -2.68
N ALA A 1018 6.62 39.90 -3.59
CA ALA A 1018 5.21 40.24 -3.83
C ALA A 1018 4.39 39.02 -4.26
N TRP A 1019 4.94 38.15 -5.12
CA TRP A 1019 4.29 36.89 -5.48
C TRP A 1019 4.18 35.95 -4.28
N LEU A 1020 5.25 35.74 -3.52
CA LEU A 1020 5.25 34.87 -2.32
C LEU A 1020 4.21 35.31 -1.29
N GLU A 1021 4.13 36.61 -0.99
CA GLU A 1021 3.14 37.15 -0.07
C GLU A 1021 1.71 36.87 -0.56
N ARG A 1022 1.44 37.11 -1.85
CA ARG A 1022 0.12 36.87 -2.45
C ARG A 1022 -0.23 35.38 -2.51
N ALA A 1023 0.69 34.53 -2.95
CA ALA A 1023 0.50 33.09 -3.04
C ALA A 1023 0.22 32.48 -1.66
N ASN A 1024 1.00 32.85 -0.64
CA ASN A 1024 0.76 32.39 0.74
C ASN A 1024 -0.56 32.93 1.31
N ALA A 1025 -0.91 34.19 1.04
CA ALA A 1025 -2.19 34.76 1.46
C ALA A 1025 -3.37 34.01 0.83
N ARG A 1026 -3.26 33.61 -0.44
CA ARG A 1026 -4.26 32.80 -1.15
C ARG A 1026 -4.37 31.39 -0.59
N LEU A 1027 -3.25 30.68 -0.40
CA LEU A 1027 -3.24 29.35 0.23
C LEU A 1027 -3.93 29.38 1.61
N ALA A 1028 -3.65 30.40 2.42
CA ALA A 1028 -4.30 30.59 3.71
C ALA A 1028 -5.79 30.95 3.57
N ALA A 1029 -6.19 31.74 2.58
CA ALA A 1029 -7.59 32.06 2.30
C ALA A 1029 -8.38 30.84 1.84
N GLY A 1030 -7.80 30.00 0.97
CA GLY A 1030 -8.37 28.74 0.51
C GLY A 1030 -8.63 27.77 1.67
N ALA A 1031 -7.61 27.54 2.51
CA ALA A 1031 -7.76 26.72 3.72
C ALA A 1031 -8.86 27.24 4.64
N ARG A 1032 -8.94 28.55 4.89
CA ARG A 1032 -10.00 29.18 5.68
C ARG A 1032 -11.38 29.03 5.06
N ARG A 1033 -11.51 29.22 3.74
CA ARG A 1033 -12.79 29.09 3.01
C ARG A 1033 -13.32 27.66 3.11
N ARG A 1034 -12.45 26.67 2.94
CA ARG A 1034 -12.79 25.25 3.11
C ARG A 1034 -13.31 24.95 4.51
N MET A 1035 -12.56 25.31 5.55
CA MET A 1035 -12.99 25.11 6.94
C MET A 1035 -14.31 25.82 7.24
N ALA A 1036 -14.48 27.05 6.75
CA ALA A 1036 -15.74 27.79 6.89
C ALA A 1036 -16.92 27.09 6.19
N GLY A 1037 -16.68 26.44 5.05
CA GLY A 1037 -17.72 25.69 4.35
C GLY A 1037 -18.09 24.36 4.99
N MET A 1038 -17.12 23.64 5.58
CA MET A 1038 -17.42 22.45 6.37
C MET A 1038 -18.38 22.74 7.55
N ILE A 1039 -18.32 23.95 8.10
CA ILE A 1039 -19.22 24.42 9.18
C ILE A 1039 -20.38 25.29 8.69
N GLY A 1040 -20.65 25.33 7.38
CA GLY A 1040 -21.80 26.04 6.81
C GLY A 1040 -21.74 27.58 6.85
N ARG A 1041 -20.58 28.18 7.15
CA ARG A 1041 -20.37 29.64 7.22
C ARG A 1041 -19.96 30.27 5.90
N ALA A 1042 -19.58 29.48 4.90
CA ALA A 1042 -19.26 29.96 3.57
C ALA A 1042 -19.53 28.88 2.51
N PRO A 1043 -20.05 29.21 1.31
CA PRO A 1043 -20.28 28.18 0.29
C PRO A 1043 -18.96 27.69 -0.31
N LEU A 1044 -18.84 26.37 -0.50
CA LEU A 1044 -17.72 25.75 -1.21
C LEU A 1044 -17.96 25.78 -2.73
N PHE A 1045 -19.18 25.47 -3.14
CA PHE A 1045 -19.70 25.62 -4.49
C PHE A 1045 -20.71 26.78 -4.56
N GLU A 1046 -20.60 27.62 -5.58
CA GLU A 1046 -21.55 28.69 -5.87
C GLU A 1046 -22.16 28.46 -7.26
N GLU A 1047 -23.47 28.18 -7.30
CA GLU A 1047 -24.18 27.85 -8.53
C GLU A 1047 -24.20 29.02 -9.53
N LEU A 1048 -23.86 28.72 -10.78
CA LEU A 1048 -23.99 29.66 -11.90
C LEU A 1048 -25.46 29.81 -12.34
N ARG A 1049 -26.10 30.93 -11.97
CA ARG A 1049 -27.49 31.20 -12.36
C ARG A 1049 -27.72 31.44 -13.86
N ALA A 1050 -26.70 31.91 -14.59
CA ALA A 1050 -26.76 32.19 -16.04
C ALA A 1050 -25.34 32.38 -16.60
N ARG A 1051 -25.22 32.58 -17.93
CA ARG A 1051 -23.96 32.86 -18.66
C ARG A 1051 -23.26 34.19 -18.29
N ARG A 1052 -23.67 34.85 -17.21
CA ARG A 1052 -23.10 36.13 -16.75
C ARG A 1052 -23.15 37.25 -17.80
N LEU A 1053 -24.22 37.29 -18.61
CA LEU A 1053 -24.43 38.31 -19.66
C LEU A 1053 -25.30 39.51 -19.18
N GLY A 1054 -25.90 39.38 -18.00
CA GLY A 1054 -26.82 40.36 -17.42
C GLY A 1054 -28.27 40.09 -17.83
N GLN A 1055 -29.21 40.82 -17.23
CA GLN A 1055 -30.62 40.75 -17.61
C GLN A 1055 -30.89 41.62 -18.84
N ALA A 1056 -31.92 41.25 -19.60
CA ALA A 1056 -32.40 42.06 -20.71
C ALA A 1056 -33.08 43.33 -20.18
N GLU A 1057 -32.60 44.49 -20.61
CA GLU A 1057 -33.10 45.80 -20.21
C GLU A 1057 -33.15 46.75 -21.43
N ALA A 1058 -33.81 47.91 -21.31
CA ALA A 1058 -33.89 48.88 -22.40
C ALA A 1058 -32.48 49.36 -22.82
N GLY A 1059 -32.00 48.91 -23.98
CA GLY A 1059 -30.66 49.21 -24.50
C GLY A 1059 -29.58 48.18 -24.15
N ARG A 1060 -29.93 47.05 -23.53
CA ARG A 1060 -29.02 45.92 -23.26
C ARG A 1060 -29.66 44.60 -23.68
N ASP A 1061 -29.11 44.00 -24.72
CA ASP A 1061 -29.46 42.64 -25.16
C ASP A 1061 -28.34 41.67 -24.76
N PRO A 1062 -28.59 40.67 -23.89
CA PRO A 1062 -27.60 39.66 -23.53
C PRO A 1062 -26.97 38.93 -24.72
N HIS A 1063 -27.70 38.76 -25.83
CA HIS A 1063 -27.17 38.11 -27.03
C HIS A 1063 -26.10 38.97 -27.72
N GLU A 1064 -26.35 40.28 -27.83
CA GLU A 1064 -25.37 41.25 -28.34
C GLU A 1064 -24.17 41.41 -27.40
N VAL A 1065 -24.40 41.33 -26.08
CA VAL A 1065 -23.31 41.30 -25.07
C VAL A 1065 -22.40 40.10 -25.30
N GLU A 1066 -22.97 38.91 -25.53
CA GLU A 1066 -22.21 37.69 -25.78
C GLU A 1066 -21.37 37.82 -27.06
N ALA A 1067 -21.98 38.24 -28.17
CA ALA A 1067 -21.27 38.44 -29.43
C ALA A 1067 -20.14 39.48 -29.33
N ALA A 1068 -20.40 40.62 -28.68
CA ALA A 1068 -19.40 41.67 -28.49
C ALA A 1068 -18.25 41.20 -27.57
N MET A 1069 -18.57 40.49 -26.49
CA MET A 1069 -17.59 39.90 -25.59
C MET A 1069 -16.67 38.93 -26.33
N LEU A 1070 -17.21 38.05 -27.16
CA LEU A 1070 -16.43 37.05 -27.89
C LEU A 1070 -15.48 37.62 -28.94
N LEU A 1071 -15.78 38.81 -29.47
CA LEU A 1071 -14.98 39.47 -30.50
C LEU A 1071 -13.95 40.46 -29.92
N ASP A 1072 -14.12 40.91 -28.68
CA ASP A 1072 -13.22 41.85 -28.03
C ASP A 1072 -12.12 41.12 -27.22
N PRO A 1073 -10.85 41.16 -27.66
CA PRO A 1073 -9.75 40.47 -26.95
C PRO A 1073 -9.51 41.01 -25.53
N GLN A 1074 -10.01 42.21 -25.23
CA GLN A 1074 -9.91 42.83 -23.90
C GLN A 1074 -11.14 42.57 -23.02
N ALA A 1075 -12.17 41.88 -23.52
CA ALA A 1075 -13.34 41.56 -22.73
C ALA A 1075 -12.96 40.68 -21.53
N ARG A 1076 -13.40 41.10 -20.35
CA ARG A 1076 -13.22 40.40 -19.08
C ARG A 1076 -14.52 40.45 -18.31
N LEU A 1077 -14.68 39.52 -17.37
CA LEU A 1077 -15.80 39.59 -16.44
C LEU A 1077 -15.70 40.86 -15.59
N GLY A 1078 -16.80 41.58 -15.42
CA GLY A 1078 -16.86 42.74 -14.55
C GLY A 1078 -16.75 42.36 -13.06
N ALA A 1079 -16.43 43.34 -12.22
CA ALA A 1079 -16.45 43.18 -10.77
C ALA A 1079 -17.88 42.91 -10.23
N ASP A 1080 -18.90 43.29 -11.00
CA ASP A 1080 -20.30 42.97 -10.76
C ASP A 1080 -20.69 41.54 -11.17
N GLY A 1081 -19.74 40.76 -11.70
CA GLY A 1081 -19.94 39.37 -12.09
C GLY A 1081 -20.63 39.21 -13.45
N VAL A 1082 -20.59 40.24 -14.31
CA VAL A 1082 -21.27 40.26 -15.60
C VAL A 1082 -20.36 40.79 -16.71
N TYR A 1083 -20.50 40.28 -17.94
CA TYR A 1083 -19.84 40.82 -19.12
C TYR A 1083 -20.55 42.08 -19.62
N HIS A 1084 -19.77 43.04 -20.12
CA HIS A 1084 -20.26 44.32 -20.62
C HIS A 1084 -19.81 44.52 -22.06
N VAL A 1085 -20.68 45.11 -22.89
CA VAL A 1085 -20.28 45.60 -24.22
C VAL A 1085 -19.32 46.76 -23.99
N GLY A 1086 -18.15 46.74 -24.62
CA GLY A 1086 -17.22 47.86 -24.58
C GLY A 1086 -17.95 49.16 -24.96
N ARG A 1087 -18.19 50.04 -23.99
CA ARG A 1087 -18.56 51.43 -24.31
C ARG A 1087 -17.38 51.98 -25.08
N ASN A 1088 -17.63 52.44 -26.32
CA ASN A 1088 -16.72 53.29 -27.07
C ASN A 1088 -15.96 54.18 -26.09
N ARG A 1089 -14.63 54.03 -26.04
CA ARG A 1089 -13.74 55.04 -25.46
C ARG A 1089 -14.01 56.33 -26.24
N LEU A 1090 -14.78 57.23 -25.63
CA LEU A 1090 -14.74 58.66 -25.91
C LEU A 1090 -13.79 59.30 -24.90
#